data_AF-A0AAD5YXR1-F1
#
_entry.id   AF-A0AAD5YXR1-F1
#
_cell.length_a   1.000
_cell.length_b   1.000
_cell.length_c   1.000
_cell.angle_alpha   90.00
_cell.angle_beta   90.00
_cell.angle_gamma   90.00
#
_symmetry.space_group_name_H-M   'P 1'
#
loop_
_entity.id
_entity.type
_entity.pdbx_description
1 polymer ?
#
loop_
_entity_poly.entity_id
_entity_poly.type
_entity_poly.pdbx_seq_one_letter_code
_entity_poly.pdbx_strand_id
1 'polypeptide(L)'
;MKLRDIIKVLKRIYCGAVGIQYVHIPDKEQCDWIRARVETPKPWNYTVEEKRMILDRLIWSESFEKFIASKYPNEKRFGLEGCESLIPGMKALIDRSVDNGVKHITMGMPHRGRLNVLANVIRKPIEAILNEFSGDGDNNWPAGDVKYHLGANYVRPTPSGKKVSLSLVANPSHLEAADPVVLGKTRAIQHFENDETSHTTAMGVLLHGDAAFAGQGVVYETMGLHSLPAYGTGGTIHLIVNNQIGFTTDPRFSRSTPYPSDIAKSIDSPIFHVNGDNVEAVNFVCQLAADYRAKFKKDVVIDIVCYRRYGHNETDQPSFTQPRMYEAIKKQPTPLTQYTKFLVGRGTFTEKDIEEHKKWVWGMLEKAANAAKDYVPTSKEWLSAAWTGFPSPKQLAEQTLPTRPTGSDVETLQRIGKTISTVPQGFTAHRNLARILSARGKTVEEGTNIDWSTAEALAFGSLALEKIHVRLSGQDVERGTFSQRHAVVHDQSNEQQYIPLNDLGSNQSKFVVCNSSLSEYGTLGFELGYSLVSPDSLTIWEAQFGDFANNAQCIIDQFIAAGERKWLQRTGLVVNLPHGYDGQGPEHSSGRIERFLQLCDDHPHIYPSPEKVERQHQDCNMQVVYPTTPANYFHVLRRQIHRDFRKPLVLFFSKSLLRHPKARSNLDEMVGSTHFERYIPEPVEDLVEPEQIKRHILCTGQVYFTLLQAREERGIKDVAISRVEQVSPFPYDMVTPHLDKYPNADLLWCQEEPLNNGAWSYIGPRIYTAASRTQHHKGKYPYYAGREPTSSIATGSKRVFNGAETREVQRCLIAITLTLEAVSRRFRVFGLTEHVPRYREVDLYPEEKELSLQVLNQQFVAFLEEAARLKERYASSIGILVGLETEYITPRDLEELESILHKHQPHSGIEYIVGSVHHVNAIPIDFDEDTYRRAVQSFSGTSGSNSGLERFLLAYFDAQFEVMRRFKPEVIGHIDLCRLYTPDLEFVEFAEVWKRVERNVQYAVGYGALFEVNAAAFRKKWDTAYPGRDVAELIIRSGGRFALSDDSHGPHAVGLNYDRTYHYLKSLNVAELWFLEPSEEPNASGRKVRAVKLENWSEDPFWAPLLAEKT
;
A
#
# COMPACT_ATOMS: atom_id res chain seq x y z
N MET A 1 -5.41 51.42 -47.27
CA MET A 1 -6.44 51.82 -46.27
C MET A 1 -5.94 53.03 -45.50
N LYS A 2 -6.82 53.99 -45.13
CA LYS A 2 -6.43 55.07 -44.21
C LYS A 2 -6.24 54.46 -42.80
N LEU A 3 -5.45 55.08 -41.92
CA LEU A 3 -5.24 54.59 -40.54
C LEU A 3 -6.55 54.34 -39.79
N ARG A 4 -7.55 55.23 -39.96
CA ARG A 4 -8.89 55.05 -39.38
C ARG A 4 -9.58 53.76 -39.83
N ASP A 5 -9.37 53.37 -41.09
CA ASP A 5 -9.97 52.16 -41.67
C ASP A 5 -9.22 50.93 -41.13
N ILE A 6 -7.89 51.01 -40.96
CA ILE A 6 -7.07 49.97 -40.32
C ILE A 6 -7.52 49.73 -38.89
N ILE A 7 -7.63 50.79 -38.07
CA ILE A 7 -8.09 50.69 -36.68
C ILE A 7 -9.50 50.08 -36.63
N LYS A 8 -10.40 50.50 -37.53
CA LYS A 8 -11.77 49.93 -37.60
C LYS A 8 -11.76 48.43 -37.91
N VAL A 9 -10.91 48.00 -38.85
CA VAL A 9 -10.73 46.58 -39.20
C VAL A 9 -10.14 45.78 -38.03
N LEU A 10 -9.06 46.28 -37.42
CA LEU A 10 -8.42 45.62 -36.27
C LEU A 10 -9.36 45.51 -35.07
N LYS A 11 -10.10 46.57 -34.71
CA LYS A 11 -11.10 46.54 -33.64
C LYS A 11 -12.22 45.54 -33.93
N ARG A 12 -12.67 45.44 -35.18
CA ARG A 12 -13.68 44.44 -35.58
C ARG A 12 -13.18 43.01 -35.38
N ILE A 13 -11.92 42.74 -35.75
CA ILE A 13 -11.33 41.40 -35.71
C ILE A 13 -10.97 41.00 -34.27
N TYR A 14 -10.26 41.86 -33.53
CA TYR A 14 -9.62 41.51 -32.25
C TYR A 14 -10.30 42.10 -31.00
N CYS A 15 -11.29 42.98 -31.16
CA CYS A 15 -12.02 43.60 -30.05
C CYS A 15 -13.54 43.41 -30.19
N GLY A 16 -13.96 42.40 -30.96
CA GLY A 16 -15.36 42.06 -31.20
C GLY A 16 -15.90 41.06 -30.17
N ALA A 17 -16.78 40.16 -30.63
CA ALA A 17 -17.33 39.08 -29.80
C ALA A 17 -16.32 37.94 -29.52
N VAL A 18 -15.19 37.93 -30.24
CA VAL A 18 -14.10 36.96 -30.10
C VAL A 18 -12.81 37.70 -29.75
N GLY A 19 -12.15 37.25 -28.70
CA GLY A 19 -10.77 37.62 -28.35
C GLY A 19 -9.85 36.44 -28.62
N ILE A 20 -8.65 36.68 -29.15
CA ILE A 20 -7.75 35.61 -29.62
C ILE A 20 -6.37 35.83 -29.01
N GLN A 21 -5.87 34.83 -28.28
CA GLN A 21 -4.48 34.78 -27.81
C GLN A 21 -3.74 33.67 -28.54
N TYR A 22 -2.80 34.08 -29.41
CA TYR A 22 -1.96 33.16 -30.18
C TYR A 22 -0.51 33.65 -30.31
N VAL A 23 -0.20 34.88 -29.90
CA VAL A 23 1.14 35.48 -30.06
C VAL A 23 2.17 34.84 -29.12
N HIS A 24 1.73 34.16 -28.06
CA HIS A 24 2.62 33.35 -27.20
C HIS A 24 3.10 32.07 -27.88
N ILE A 25 2.46 31.64 -28.98
CA ILE A 25 2.83 30.44 -29.71
C ILE A 25 4.12 30.72 -30.50
N PRO A 26 5.21 29.97 -30.28
CA PRO A 26 6.48 30.21 -30.97
C PRO A 26 6.43 29.83 -32.46
N ASP A 27 5.51 28.95 -32.85
CA ASP A 27 5.35 28.47 -34.23
C ASP A 27 4.66 29.51 -35.11
N LYS A 28 5.41 30.01 -36.11
CA LYS A 28 4.93 30.99 -37.08
C LYS A 28 3.85 30.44 -38.02
N GLU A 29 3.94 29.19 -38.49
CA GLU A 29 2.93 28.61 -39.39
C GLU A 29 1.57 28.58 -38.70
N GLN A 30 1.55 28.20 -37.42
CA GLN A 30 0.33 28.18 -36.61
C GLN A 30 -0.25 29.59 -36.43
N CYS A 31 0.60 30.58 -36.12
CA CYS A 31 0.16 31.97 -36.01
C CYS A 31 -0.40 32.52 -37.33
N ASP A 32 0.28 32.27 -38.45
CA ASP A 32 -0.12 32.71 -39.78
C ASP A 32 -1.43 32.03 -40.22
N TRP A 33 -1.59 30.76 -39.88
CA TRP A 33 -2.81 29.99 -40.14
C TRP A 33 -4.02 30.57 -39.41
N ILE A 34 -3.85 30.98 -38.15
CA ILE A 34 -4.91 31.63 -37.35
C ILE A 34 -5.25 32.97 -37.99
N ARG A 35 -4.25 33.81 -38.27
CA ARG A 35 -4.44 35.12 -38.92
C ARG A 35 -5.22 35.00 -40.23
N ALA A 36 -4.85 34.06 -41.10
CA ALA A 36 -5.51 33.84 -42.38
C ALA A 36 -7.02 33.53 -42.26
N ARG A 37 -7.47 32.97 -41.12
CA ARG A 37 -8.87 32.62 -40.88
C ARG A 37 -9.67 33.74 -40.21
N VAL A 38 -9.02 34.52 -39.34
CA VAL A 38 -9.70 35.55 -38.54
C VAL A 38 -9.58 36.96 -39.14
N GLU A 39 -8.53 37.23 -39.91
CA GLU A 39 -8.31 38.52 -40.60
C GLU A 39 -9.09 38.63 -41.92
N THR A 40 -10.25 37.98 -42.01
CA THR A 40 -11.14 38.05 -43.17
C THR A 40 -12.25 39.10 -42.97
N PRO A 41 -12.87 39.64 -44.04
CA PRO A 41 -13.92 40.66 -43.91
C PRO A 41 -15.15 40.22 -43.10
N LYS A 42 -15.51 38.94 -43.20
CA LYS A 42 -16.64 38.30 -42.51
C LYS A 42 -16.19 36.89 -42.08
N PRO A 43 -15.58 36.74 -40.89
CA PRO A 43 -15.05 35.45 -40.43
C PRO A 43 -16.14 34.36 -40.33
N TRP A 44 -17.39 34.75 -40.07
CA TRP A 44 -18.55 33.88 -40.22
C TRP A 44 -19.65 34.57 -41.01
N ASN A 45 -20.31 33.80 -41.89
CA ASN A 45 -21.45 34.26 -42.68
C ASN A 45 -22.34 33.06 -43.03
N TYR A 46 -23.17 32.67 -42.06
CA TYR A 46 -24.04 31.50 -42.18
C TYR A 46 -25.20 31.72 -43.16
N THR A 47 -25.54 30.66 -43.91
CA THR A 47 -26.74 30.62 -44.76
C THR A 47 -28.01 30.64 -43.92
N VAL A 48 -29.17 30.79 -44.56
CA VAL A 48 -30.47 30.77 -43.86
C VAL A 48 -30.69 29.39 -43.20
N GLU A 49 -30.29 28.32 -43.88
CA GLU A 49 -30.40 26.94 -43.39
C GLU A 49 -29.48 26.69 -42.20
N GLU A 50 -28.24 27.17 -42.26
CA GLU A 50 -27.30 27.08 -41.13
C GLU A 50 -27.81 27.88 -39.93
N LYS A 51 -28.36 29.09 -40.16
CA LYS A 51 -28.98 29.89 -39.09
C LYS A 51 -30.22 29.20 -38.49
N ARG A 52 -31.03 28.54 -39.31
CA ARG A 52 -32.17 27.73 -38.86
C ARG A 52 -31.69 26.59 -37.96
N MET A 53 -30.61 25.90 -38.34
CA MET A 53 -30.02 24.83 -37.55
C MET A 53 -29.43 25.34 -36.23
N ILE A 54 -28.73 26.47 -36.24
CA ILE A 54 -28.20 27.12 -35.02
C ILE A 54 -29.37 27.49 -34.09
N LEU A 55 -30.44 28.08 -34.65
CA LEU A 55 -31.63 28.46 -33.90
C LEU A 55 -32.33 27.23 -33.30
N ASP A 56 -32.54 26.16 -34.07
CA ASP A 56 -33.13 24.91 -33.59
C ASP A 56 -32.36 24.33 -32.40
N ARG A 57 -31.03 24.19 -32.53
CA ARG A 57 -30.16 23.69 -31.47
C ARG A 57 -30.25 24.55 -30.20
N LEU A 58 -30.36 25.87 -30.35
CA LEU A 58 -30.50 26.80 -29.24
C LEU A 58 -31.88 26.76 -28.58
N ILE A 59 -32.95 26.60 -29.37
CA ILE A 59 -34.32 26.42 -28.86
C ILE A 59 -34.38 25.15 -28.02
N TRP A 60 -33.89 24.02 -28.53
CA TRP A 60 -33.79 22.77 -27.77
C TRP A 60 -33.01 22.93 -26.46
N SER A 61 -31.89 23.66 -26.48
CA SER A 61 -31.09 23.93 -25.29
C SER A 61 -31.88 24.67 -24.21
N GLU A 62 -32.52 25.80 -24.54
CA GLU A 62 -33.24 26.62 -23.56
C GLU A 62 -34.55 25.96 -23.12
N SER A 63 -35.30 25.37 -24.07
CA SER A 63 -36.57 24.68 -23.78
C SER A 63 -36.38 23.51 -22.83
N PHE A 64 -35.28 22.75 -22.97
CA PHE A 64 -34.98 21.63 -22.08
C PHE A 64 -34.78 22.09 -20.62
N GLU A 65 -33.99 23.13 -20.37
CA GLU A 65 -33.78 23.65 -19.01
C GLU A 65 -35.07 24.16 -18.39
N LYS A 66 -35.83 24.97 -19.14
CA LYS A 66 -37.14 25.49 -18.70
C LYS A 66 -38.13 24.37 -18.41
N PHE A 67 -38.10 23.30 -19.19
CA PHE A 67 -38.99 22.16 -19.01
C PHE A 67 -38.65 21.40 -17.73
N ILE A 68 -37.38 21.09 -17.48
CA ILE A 68 -36.95 20.44 -16.23
C ILE A 68 -37.28 21.33 -15.03
N ALA A 69 -36.97 22.63 -15.09
CA ALA A 69 -37.27 23.56 -14.01
C ALA A 69 -38.78 23.64 -13.69
N SER A 70 -39.64 23.51 -14.71
CA SER A 70 -41.08 23.49 -14.55
C SER A 70 -41.61 22.17 -13.96
N LYS A 71 -41.08 21.02 -14.40
CA LYS A 71 -41.54 19.70 -13.95
C LYS A 71 -40.94 19.28 -12.60
N TYR A 72 -39.72 19.68 -12.31
CA TYR A 72 -38.95 19.26 -11.14
C TYR A 72 -38.32 20.48 -10.43
N PRO A 73 -39.14 21.41 -9.87
CA PRO A 73 -38.65 22.67 -9.33
C PRO A 73 -37.73 22.54 -8.11
N ASN A 74 -37.81 21.43 -7.37
CA ASN A 74 -37.02 21.19 -6.16
C ASN A 74 -35.74 20.37 -6.42
N GLU A 75 -35.53 19.92 -7.66
CA GLU A 75 -34.41 19.05 -8.01
C GLU A 75 -33.19 19.85 -8.44
N LYS A 76 -32.02 19.50 -7.88
CA LYS A 76 -30.73 20.06 -8.32
C LYS A 76 -30.38 19.49 -9.68
N ARG A 77 -30.19 20.36 -10.67
CA ARG A 77 -29.87 19.95 -12.05
C ARG A 77 -28.55 20.54 -12.58
N PHE A 78 -28.05 21.62 -11.95
CA PHE A 78 -26.86 22.34 -12.41
C PHE A 78 -26.98 22.80 -13.87
N GLY A 79 -28.09 23.49 -14.17
CA GLY A 79 -28.52 23.82 -15.52
C GLY A 79 -27.55 24.73 -16.30
N LEU A 80 -27.75 24.74 -17.62
CA LEU A 80 -26.92 25.50 -18.56
C LEU A 80 -27.37 26.96 -18.74
N GLU A 81 -28.40 27.44 -18.03
CA GLU A 81 -28.99 28.75 -18.29
C GLU A 81 -27.98 29.90 -18.12
N GLY A 82 -27.81 30.69 -19.17
CA GLY A 82 -26.77 31.71 -19.33
C GLY A 82 -25.57 31.29 -20.18
N CYS A 83 -25.52 30.03 -20.64
CA CYS A 83 -24.51 29.50 -21.57
C CYS A 83 -25.13 28.54 -22.61
N GLU A 84 -26.40 28.74 -22.99
CA GLU A 84 -27.14 27.88 -23.92
C GLU A 84 -26.47 27.77 -25.30
N SER A 85 -25.62 28.73 -25.67
CA SER A 85 -24.80 28.72 -26.89
C SER A 85 -23.75 27.60 -26.94
N LEU A 86 -23.43 26.97 -25.79
CA LEU A 86 -22.56 25.80 -25.73
C LEU A 86 -23.10 24.66 -26.61
N ILE A 87 -24.42 24.41 -26.60
CA ILE A 87 -25.04 23.30 -27.36
C ILE A 87 -24.86 23.45 -28.88
N PRO A 88 -25.25 24.57 -29.53
CA PRO A 88 -24.98 24.73 -30.95
C PRO A 88 -23.48 24.73 -31.25
N GLY A 89 -22.64 25.34 -30.40
CA GLY A 89 -21.19 25.34 -30.54
C GLY A 89 -20.58 23.94 -30.53
N MET A 90 -20.89 23.10 -29.54
CA MET A 90 -20.42 21.71 -29.45
C MET A 90 -20.86 20.87 -30.64
N LYS A 91 -22.10 21.06 -31.11
CA LYS A 91 -22.57 20.31 -32.28
C LYS A 91 -21.83 20.76 -33.55
N ALA A 92 -21.57 22.05 -33.72
CA ALA A 92 -20.75 22.55 -34.82
C ALA A 92 -19.31 22.03 -34.75
N LEU A 93 -18.73 21.93 -33.54
CA LEU A 93 -17.43 21.32 -33.31
C LEU A 93 -17.43 19.85 -33.78
N ILE A 94 -18.38 19.05 -33.30
CA ILE A 94 -18.48 17.63 -33.64
C ILE A 94 -18.68 17.43 -35.14
N ASP A 95 -19.62 18.16 -35.74
CA ASP A 95 -19.92 18.05 -37.18
C ASP A 95 -18.65 18.34 -37.99
N ARG A 96 -17.93 19.43 -37.65
CA ARG A 96 -16.69 19.82 -38.34
C ARG A 96 -15.55 18.82 -38.13
N SER A 97 -15.39 18.26 -36.93
CA SER A 97 -14.40 17.21 -36.66
C SER A 97 -14.65 15.94 -37.46
N VAL A 98 -15.92 15.54 -37.61
CA VAL A 98 -16.32 14.37 -38.42
C VAL A 98 -16.10 14.62 -39.91
N ASP A 99 -16.32 15.84 -40.37
CA ASP A 99 -15.97 16.23 -41.74
C ASP A 99 -14.47 16.10 -42.00
N ASN A 100 -13.65 16.42 -40.99
CA ASN A 100 -12.19 16.22 -40.98
C ASN A 100 -11.72 14.77 -40.69
N GLY A 101 -12.63 13.80 -40.61
CA GLY A 101 -12.30 12.37 -40.54
C GLY A 101 -12.40 11.70 -39.17
N VAL A 102 -12.77 12.44 -38.12
CA VAL A 102 -12.97 11.88 -36.78
C VAL A 102 -14.18 10.95 -36.76
N LYS A 103 -14.00 9.75 -36.19
CA LYS A 103 -15.02 8.72 -35.99
C LYS A 103 -15.41 8.55 -34.52
N HIS A 104 -14.48 8.81 -33.61
CA HIS A 104 -14.66 8.63 -32.16
C HIS A 104 -14.33 9.92 -31.41
N ILE A 105 -15.24 10.36 -30.55
CA ILE A 105 -15.02 11.50 -29.65
C ILE A 105 -15.26 11.01 -28.23
N THR A 106 -14.19 11.04 -27.43
CA THR A 106 -14.26 10.80 -25.99
C THR A 106 -14.44 12.15 -25.28
N MET A 107 -15.39 12.22 -24.38
CA MET A 107 -15.76 13.43 -23.67
C MET A 107 -15.62 13.27 -22.16
N GLY A 108 -15.16 14.34 -21.51
CA GLY A 108 -15.23 14.55 -20.07
C GLY A 108 -15.91 15.88 -19.78
N MET A 109 -16.78 15.92 -18.77
CA MET A 109 -17.42 17.17 -18.36
C MET A 109 -17.86 17.15 -16.89
N PRO A 110 -17.89 18.32 -16.23
CA PRO A 110 -18.44 18.47 -14.88
C PRO A 110 -19.98 18.47 -14.90
N HIS A 111 -20.58 18.92 -13.79
CA HIS A 111 -22.02 19.01 -13.61
C HIS A 111 -22.70 20.05 -14.53
N ARG A 112 -22.02 21.16 -14.87
CA ARG A 112 -22.64 22.33 -15.51
C ARG A 112 -23.20 22.00 -16.90
N GLY A 113 -24.54 22.01 -17.02
CA GLY A 113 -25.24 21.73 -18.27
C GLY A 113 -25.15 20.29 -18.74
N ARG A 114 -24.73 19.34 -17.88
CA ARG A 114 -24.51 17.93 -18.28
C ARG A 114 -25.76 17.27 -18.84
N LEU A 115 -26.90 17.44 -18.19
CA LEU A 115 -28.16 16.87 -18.67
C LEU A 115 -28.54 17.42 -20.05
N ASN A 116 -28.23 18.70 -20.29
CA ASN A 116 -28.46 19.35 -21.58
C ASN A 116 -27.54 18.76 -22.66
N VAL A 117 -26.25 18.58 -22.36
CA VAL A 117 -25.30 17.91 -23.26
C VAL A 117 -25.73 16.47 -23.53
N LEU A 118 -26.17 15.71 -22.52
CA LEU A 118 -26.70 14.35 -22.69
C LEU A 118 -27.90 14.32 -23.66
N ALA A 119 -28.90 15.17 -23.45
CA ALA A 119 -30.10 15.21 -24.28
C ALA A 119 -29.82 15.72 -25.71
N ASN A 120 -29.09 16.84 -25.83
CA ASN A 120 -29.02 17.61 -27.08
C ASN A 120 -27.74 17.35 -27.89
N VAL A 121 -26.65 16.94 -27.24
CA VAL A 121 -25.36 16.62 -27.89
C VAL A 121 -25.13 15.12 -27.97
N ILE A 122 -25.20 14.36 -26.88
CA ILE A 122 -25.01 12.90 -26.92
C ILE A 122 -26.22 12.20 -27.54
N ARG A 123 -27.43 12.76 -27.39
CA ARG A 123 -28.73 12.18 -27.77
C ARG A 123 -29.11 10.96 -26.94
N LYS A 124 -28.81 10.98 -25.64
CA LYS A 124 -29.46 10.09 -24.67
C LYS A 124 -30.98 10.34 -24.74
N PRO A 125 -31.83 9.29 -24.78
CA PRO A 125 -33.28 9.46 -24.81
C PRO A 125 -33.75 10.36 -23.67
N ILE A 126 -34.62 11.32 -23.98
CA ILE A 126 -35.05 12.34 -23.01
C ILE A 126 -35.91 11.67 -21.93
N GLU A 127 -36.77 10.73 -22.33
CA GLU A 127 -37.55 9.88 -21.45
C GLU A 127 -36.69 9.13 -20.42
N ALA A 128 -35.51 8.67 -20.80
CA ALA A 128 -34.55 8.04 -19.88
C ALA A 128 -34.01 9.04 -18.86
N ILE A 129 -33.64 10.24 -19.32
CA ILE A 129 -33.17 11.32 -18.43
C ILE A 129 -34.28 11.74 -17.46
N LEU A 130 -35.52 11.88 -17.93
CA LEU A 130 -36.65 12.29 -17.10
C LEU A 130 -37.08 11.18 -16.10
N ASN A 131 -36.94 9.90 -16.48
CA ASN A 131 -37.18 8.78 -15.58
C ASN A 131 -36.25 8.82 -14.35
N GLU A 132 -34.99 9.25 -14.53
CA GLU A 132 -34.00 9.45 -13.44
C GLU A 132 -34.39 10.57 -12.45
N PHE A 133 -35.40 11.39 -12.75
CA PHE A 133 -35.95 12.37 -11.79
C PHE A 133 -37.10 11.83 -10.94
N SER A 134 -37.72 10.71 -11.33
CA SER A 134 -38.92 10.21 -10.67
C SER A 134 -38.65 9.40 -9.40
N GLY A 135 -37.39 9.01 -9.12
CA GLY A 135 -36.97 8.41 -7.84
C GLY A 135 -37.52 7.00 -7.50
N ASP A 136 -38.58 6.54 -8.16
CA ASP A 136 -39.36 5.34 -7.79
C ASP A 136 -38.89 4.02 -8.43
N GLY A 137 -37.63 3.89 -8.81
CA GLY A 137 -37.11 2.57 -9.22
C GLY A 137 -36.85 1.69 -8.00
N ASP A 138 -37.48 0.51 -7.93
CA ASP A 138 -37.18 -0.58 -7.00
C ASP A 138 -35.70 -0.63 -6.59
N ASN A 139 -35.41 -1.06 -5.35
CA ASN A 139 -34.07 -1.27 -4.73
C ASN A 139 -33.06 -2.11 -5.56
N ASN A 140 -33.36 -2.44 -6.81
CA ASN A 140 -32.55 -3.13 -7.81
C ASN A 140 -31.82 -2.17 -8.78
N TRP A 141 -31.57 -0.91 -8.40
CA TRP A 141 -30.80 0.03 -9.22
C TRP A 141 -29.32 -0.40 -9.32
N PRO A 142 -28.78 -0.79 -10.49
CA PRO A 142 -27.45 -1.40 -10.57
C PRO A 142 -26.28 -0.40 -10.42
N ALA A 143 -26.50 0.89 -10.73
CA ALA A 143 -25.49 1.95 -10.69
C ALA A 143 -25.80 2.97 -9.58
N GLY A 144 -24.95 3.06 -8.55
CA GLY A 144 -25.25 3.80 -7.31
C GLY A 144 -24.89 5.29 -7.27
N ASP A 145 -24.84 6.03 -8.39
CA ASP A 145 -24.42 7.44 -8.42
C ASP A 145 -25.53 8.40 -8.91
N VAL A 146 -25.34 9.70 -8.67
CA VAL A 146 -26.29 10.74 -9.06
C VAL A 146 -26.35 10.94 -10.58
N LYS A 147 -27.54 11.29 -11.09
CA LYS A 147 -27.87 11.41 -12.54
C LYS A 147 -26.87 12.20 -13.38
N TYR A 148 -26.22 13.22 -12.81
CA TYR A 148 -25.21 14.04 -13.49
C TYR A 148 -23.76 13.53 -13.36
N HIS A 149 -23.54 12.26 -12.96
CA HIS A 149 -22.23 11.60 -13.00
C HIS A 149 -22.18 10.41 -13.96
N LEU A 150 -23.34 9.88 -14.37
CA LEU A 150 -23.42 8.69 -15.21
C LEU A 150 -22.77 8.91 -16.59
N GLY A 151 -22.05 7.90 -17.06
CA GLY A 151 -21.47 7.87 -18.41
C GLY A 151 -22.54 7.66 -19.48
N ALA A 152 -22.15 7.79 -20.75
CA ALA A 152 -23.01 7.51 -21.89
C ALA A 152 -22.18 7.10 -23.12
N ASN A 153 -22.71 6.21 -23.95
CA ASN A 153 -22.09 5.85 -25.22
C ASN A 153 -23.15 5.70 -26.31
N TYR A 154 -23.09 6.56 -27.34
CA TYR A 154 -24.05 6.57 -28.43
C TYR A 154 -23.35 6.77 -29.78
N VAL A 155 -23.83 6.07 -30.81
CA VAL A 155 -23.43 6.30 -32.20
C VAL A 155 -24.56 7.05 -32.90
N ARG A 156 -24.22 8.14 -33.59
CA ARG A 156 -25.24 8.94 -34.30
C ARG A 156 -24.76 9.47 -35.64
N PRO A 157 -25.67 9.77 -36.58
CA PRO A 157 -25.34 10.50 -37.81
C PRO A 157 -25.12 11.99 -37.53
N THR A 158 -24.26 12.60 -38.34
CA THR A 158 -24.05 14.05 -38.48
C THR A 158 -24.89 14.58 -39.65
N PRO A 159 -25.04 15.91 -39.82
CA PRO A 159 -25.74 16.49 -40.97
C PRO A 159 -25.19 16.05 -42.33
N SER A 160 -23.90 15.69 -42.42
CA SER A 160 -23.29 15.15 -43.65
C SER A 160 -23.60 13.67 -43.90
N GLY A 161 -24.35 13.00 -43.01
CA GLY A 161 -24.71 11.58 -43.08
C GLY A 161 -23.65 10.63 -42.50
N LYS A 162 -22.43 11.12 -42.22
CA LYS A 162 -21.37 10.36 -41.55
C LYS A 162 -21.77 10.03 -40.11
N LYS A 163 -21.31 8.89 -39.58
CA LYS A 163 -21.57 8.47 -38.19
C LYS A 163 -20.38 8.81 -37.28
N VAL A 164 -20.68 9.14 -36.04
CA VAL A 164 -19.70 9.38 -34.98
C VAL A 164 -20.11 8.65 -33.70
N SER A 165 -19.15 8.02 -33.04
CA SER A 165 -19.28 7.46 -31.69
C SER A 165 -18.93 8.55 -30.69
N LEU A 166 -19.87 8.87 -29.81
CA LEU A 166 -19.70 9.82 -28.72
C LEU A 166 -19.71 9.05 -27.40
N SER A 167 -18.62 9.14 -26.65
CA SER A 167 -18.50 8.49 -25.35
C SER A 167 -18.23 9.52 -24.27
N LEU A 168 -19.20 9.73 -23.38
CA LEU A 168 -19.03 10.55 -22.19
C LEU A 168 -18.57 9.66 -21.02
N VAL A 169 -17.42 9.98 -20.46
CA VAL A 169 -16.86 9.28 -19.30
C VAL A 169 -17.69 9.60 -18.05
N ALA A 170 -17.92 8.58 -17.22
CA ALA A 170 -18.51 8.77 -15.91
C ALA A 170 -17.48 9.42 -14.98
N ASN A 171 -17.90 10.34 -14.11
CA ASN A 171 -16.96 11.10 -13.28
C ASN A 171 -17.52 11.34 -11.88
N PRO A 172 -16.65 11.42 -10.86
CA PRO A 172 -17.07 11.85 -9.53
C PRO A 172 -17.29 13.37 -9.50
N SER A 173 -17.74 13.88 -8.34
CA SER A 173 -17.82 15.32 -8.06
C SER A 173 -16.45 16.01 -8.00
N HIS A 174 -15.36 15.26 -7.89
CA HIS A 174 -14.00 15.80 -7.85
C HIS A 174 -13.66 16.33 -9.25
N LEU A 175 -13.76 17.66 -9.40
CA LEU A 175 -13.67 18.32 -10.70
C LEU A 175 -12.31 18.03 -11.35
N GLU A 176 -12.32 17.93 -12.68
CA GLU A 176 -11.14 17.68 -13.53
C GLU A 176 -10.47 16.28 -13.35
N ALA A 177 -10.90 15.47 -12.36
CA ALA A 177 -10.37 14.10 -12.16
C ALA A 177 -10.64 13.15 -13.35
N ALA A 178 -11.62 13.47 -14.19
CA ALA A 178 -11.96 12.69 -15.38
C ALA A 178 -11.11 13.05 -16.61
N ASP A 179 -10.40 14.18 -16.59
CA ASP A 179 -9.59 14.65 -17.71
C ASP A 179 -8.55 13.63 -18.17
N PRO A 180 -7.69 13.07 -17.28
CA PRO A 180 -6.72 12.07 -17.71
C PRO A 180 -7.39 10.78 -18.18
N VAL A 181 -8.54 10.40 -17.59
CA VAL A 181 -9.31 9.22 -18.00
C VAL A 181 -9.82 9.34 -19.44
N VAL A 182 -10.22 10.54 -19.86
CA VAL A 182 -10.63 10.83 -21.24
C VAL A 182 -9.46 10.71 -22.22
N LEU A 183 -8.29 11.25 -21.86
CA LEU A 183 -7.10 11.17 -22.71
C LEU A 183 -6.64 9.71 -22.85
N GLY A 184 -6.57 8.97 -21.74
CA GLY A 184 -6.20 7.56 -21.74
C GLY A 184 -7.12 6.70 -22.60
N LYS A 185 -8.44 6.91 -22.46
CA LYS A 185 -9.44 6.24 -23.29
C LYS A 185 -9.31 6.61 -24.77
N THR A 186 -9.04 7.88 -25.06
CA THR A 186 -8.78 8.34 -26.44
C THR A 186 -7.55 7.68 -27.03
N ARG A 187 -6.45 7.59 -26.27
CA ARG A 187 -5.22 6.93 -26.71
C ARG A 187 -5.42 5.44 -26.97
N ALA A 188 -6.15 4.75 -26.11
CA ALA A 188 -6.47 3.33 -26.33
C ALA A 188 -7.30 3.14 -27.60
N ILE A 189 -8.30 3.99 -27.88
CA ILE A 189 -9.04 3.94 -29.15
C ILE A 189 -8.08 4.15 -30.34
N GLN A 190 -7.17 5.12 -30.25
CA GLN A 190 -6.16 5.34 -31.30
C GLN A 190 -5.25 4.11 -31.49
N HIS A 191 -4.89 3.42 -30.42
CA HIS A 191 -4.13 2.18 -30.51
C HIS A 191 -4.89 1.11 -31.29
N PHE A 192 -6.14 0.80 -30.91
CA PHE A 192 -6.93 -0.24 -31.56
C PHE A 192 -7.40 0.12 -32.98
N GLU A 193 -7.50 1.42 -33.30
CA GLU A 193 -7.78 1.92 -34.66
C GLU A 193 -6.51 2.10 -35.52
N ASN A 194 -5.31 1.78 -35.00
CA ASN A 194 -4.02 2.04 -35.65
C ASN A 194 -3.83 3.53 -36.05
N ASP A 195 -4.28 4.44 -35.19
CA ASP A 195 -4.29 5.90 -35.36
C ASP A 195 -3.31 6.62 -34.40
N GLU A 196 -2.40 5.90 -33.75
CA GLU A 196 -1.42 6.47 -32.79
C GLU A 196 -0.44 7.47 -33.42
N THR A 197 -0.28 7.46 -34.75
CA THR A 197 0.62 8.36 -35.48
C THR A 197 -0.14 9.46 -36.21
N SER A 198 -1.30 9.14 -36.79
CA SER A 198 -2.09 10.10 -37.57
C SER A 198 -3.06 10.93 -36.73
N HIS A 199 -3.51 10.43 -35.57
CA HIS A 199 -4.48 11.07 -34.67
C HIS A 199 -5.68 11.69 -35.41
N THR A 200 -6.21 10.99 -36.40
CA THR A 200 -7.27 11.46 -37.30
C THR A 200 -8.63 10.87 -36.96
N THR A 201 -8.69 9.61 -36.52
CA THR A 201 -9.96 8.90 -36.31
C THR A 201 -10.54 9.09 -34.91
N ALA A 202 -9.70 9.37 -33.90
CA ALA A 202 -10.16 9.59 -32.53
C ALA A 202 -9.60 10.87 -31.90
N MET A 203 -10.42 11.52 -31.07
CA MET A 203 -10.05 12.74 -30.32
C MET A 203 -10.72 12.87 -28.95
N GLY A 204 -10.10 13.65 -28.07
CA GLY A 204 -10.66 14.06 -26.79
C GLY A 204 -11.33 15.43 -26.86
N VAL A 205 -12.44 15.60 -26.13
CA VAL A 205 -13.09 16.89 -25.88
C VAL A 205 -13.37 17.02 -24.38
N LEU A 206 -12.81 18.04 -23.74
CA LEU A 206 -12.97 18.26 -22.31
C LEU A 206 -13.76 19.55 -22.07
N LEU A 207 -14.74 19.48 -21.17
CA LEU A 207 -15.49 20.64 -20.69
C LEU A 207 -15.07 20.92 -19.26
N HIS A 208 -14.92 22.19 -18.92
CA HIS A 208 -14.42 22.62 -17.62
C HIS A 208 -15.26 23.77 -17.04
N GLY A 209 -15.20 23.94 -15.71
CA GLY A 209 -15.62 25.18 -15.06
C GLY A 209 -14.44 26.15 -14.93
N ASP A 210 -14.68 27.47 -14.99
CA ASP A 210 -13.60 28.47 -14.95
C ASP A 210 -12.73 28.38 -13.69
N ALA A 211 -13.34 28.20 -12.52
CA ALA A 211 -12.60 28.10 -11.26
C ALA A 211 -11.81 26.79 -11.14
N ALA A 212 -12.36 25.68 -11.62
CA ALA A 212 -11.73 24.37 -11.50
C ALA A 212 -10.59 24.19 -12.51
N PHE A 213 -10.77 24.64 -13.75
CA PHE A 213 -9.72 24.64 -14.78
C PHE A 213 -8.46 25.40 -14.33
N ALA A 214 -8.66 26.53 -13.62
CA ALA A 214 -7.55 27.34 -13.13
C ALA A 214 -6.95 26.85 -11.80
N GLY A 215 -7.67 26.02 -11.04
CA GLY A 215 -7.32 25.70 -9.65
C GLY A 215 -6.91 24.25 -9.38
N GLN A 216 -7.29 23.30 -10.24
CA GLN A 216 -6.98 21.88 -10.05
C GLN A 216 -5.68 21.50 -10.75
N GLY A 217 -4.68 21.01 -9.99
CA GLY A 217 -3.36 20.63 -10.52
C GLY A 217 -3.40 19.53 -11.59
N VAL A 218 -4.39 18.64 -11.54
CA VAL A 218 -4.57 17.56 -12.54
C VAL A 218 -4.82 18.09 -13.96
N VAL A 219 -5.34 19.32 -14.11
CA VAL A 219 -5.48 19.97 -15.42
C VAL A 219 -4.11 20.19 -16.05
N TYR A 220 -3.16 20.74 -15.27
CA TYR A 220 -1.79 20.94 -15.72
C TYR A 220 -1.11 19.61 -16.05
N GLU A 221 -1.22 18.61 -15.16
CA GLU A 221 -0.65 17.28 -15.39
C GLU A 221 -1.17 16.65 -16.68
N THR A 222 -2.49 16.74 -16.92
CA THR A 222 -3.14 16.14 -18.10
C THR A 222 -2.75 16.86 -19.39
N MET A 223 -2.76 18.20 -19.40
CA MET A 223 -2.31 18.98 -20.56
C MET A 223 -0.82 18.76 -20.86
N GLY A 224 -0.01 18.54 -19.81
CA GLY A 224 1.41 18.21 -19.94
C GLY A 224 1.68 16.94 -20.77
N LEU A 225 0.72 16.01 -20.84
CA LEU A 225 0.86 14.75 -21.60
C LEU A 225 0.76 14.93 -23.13
N HIS A 226 0.29 16.09 -23.62
CA HIS A 226 -0.13 16.30 -25.02
C HIS A 226 0.92 15.91 -26.08
N SER A 227 2.21 16.07 -25.80
CA SER A 227 3.32 15.82 -26.73
C SER A 227 4.23 14.66 -26.33
N LEU A 228 3.91 13.95 -25.24
CA LEU A 228 4.68 12.78 -24.84
C LEU A 228 4.37 11.59 -25.79
N PRO A 229 5.35 10.90 -26.38
CA PRO A 229 5.13 9.94 -27.46
C PRO A 229 4.09 8.84 -27.17
N ALA A 230 4.05 8.34 -25.93
CA ALA A 230 3.17 7.25 -25.51
C ALA A 230 1.84 7.72 -24.87
N TYR A 231 1.62 9.04 -24.74
CA TYR A 231 0.44 9.63 -24.12
C TYR A 231 -0.32 10.59 -25.04
N GLY A 232 0.38 11.26 -25.96
CA GLY A 232 -0.20 12.25 -26.86
C GLY A 232 -1.38 11.69 -27.66
N THR A 233 -2.46 12.46 -27.74
CA THR A 233 -3.72 12.11 -28.41
C THR A 233 -3.96 12.93 -29.69
N GLY A 234 -2.95 13.67 -30.13
CA GLY A 234 -3.00 14.56 -31.29
C GLY A 234 -3.96 15.73 -31.11
N GLY A 235 -3.98 16.32 -29.92
CA GLY A 235 -4.72 17.54 -29.61
C GLY A 235 -6.10 17.28 -29.00
N THR A 236 -6.31 17.84 -27.82
CA THR A 236 -7.59 17.90 -27.08
C THR A 236 -8.26 19.26 -27.27
N ILE A 237 -9.58 19.27 -27.47
CA ILE A 237 -10.34 20.54 -27.49
C ILE A 237 -10.95 20.77 -26.12
N HIS A 238 -10.58 21.87 -25.48
CA HIS A 238 -11.04 22.29 -24.17
C HIS A 238 -12.10 23.38 -24.30
N LEU A 239 -13.24 23.19 -23.63
CA LEU A 239 -14.35 24.14 -23.57
C LEU A 239 -14.53 24.59 -22.12
N ILE A 240 -14.15 25.83 -21.81
CA ILE A 240 -14.35 26.40 -20.47
C ILE A 240 -15.71 27.09 -20.46
N VAL A 241 -16.62 26.62 -19.60
CA VAL A 241 -17.90 27.28 -19.31
C VAL A 241 -17.64 28.37 -18.27
N ASN A 242 -17.07 29.49 -18.74
CA ASN A 242 -16.64 30.60 -17.91
C ASN A 242 -17.81 31.50 -17.52
N ASN A 243 -18.54 31.03 -16.52
CA ASN A 243 -19.68 31.73 -15.95
C ASN A 243 -19.27 32.78 -14.90
N GLN A 244 -17.96 33.00 -14.76
CA GLN A 244 -17.34 34.05 -13.94
C GLN A 244 -17.62 33.89 -12.44
N ILE A 245 -17.85 32.66 -11.96
CA ILE A 245 -18.08 32.38 -10.53
C ILE A 245 -17.88 30.89 -10.20
N GLY A 246 -17.03 30.61 -9.21
CA GLY A 246 -16.84 29.27 -8.64
C GLY A 246 -17.61 29.11 -7.33
N PHE A 247 -18.76 28.46 -7.33
CA PHE A 247 -19.71 28.45 -6.21
C PHE A 247 -20.11 29.88 -5.79
N THR A 248 -19.44 30.47 -4.81
CA THR A 248 -19.58 31.85 -4.29
C THR A 248 -18.30 32.69 -4.47
N THR A 249 -17.28 32.17 -5.14
CA THR A 249 -15.97 32.80 -5.27
C THR A 249 -15.87 33.56 -6.60
N ASP A 250 -15.60 34.87 -6.51
CA ASP A 250 -15.35 35.71 -7.69
C ASP A 250 -14.03 35.32 -8.39
N PRO A 251 -13.90 35.57 -9.71
CA PRO A 251 -12.69 35.34 -10.50
C PRO A 251 -11.41 35.90 -9.90
N ARG A 252 -11.51 37.08 -9.26
CA ARG A 252 -10.37 37.76 -8.62
C ARG A 252 -9.80 37.02 -7.41
N PHE A 253 -10.55 36.06 -6.86
CA PHE A 253 -10.18 35.25 -5.71
C PHE A 253 -9.97 33.77 -6.08
N SER A 254 -10.28 33.36 -7.31
CA SER A 254 -10.14 31.97 -7.74
C SER A 254 -8.86 31.67 -8.52
N ARG A 255 -8.12 32.71 -8.96
CA ARG A 255 -6.89 32.57 -9.77
C ARG A 255 -6.01 33.81 -9.72
N SER A 256 -4.76 33.65 -10.15
CA SER A 256 -3.71 34.70 -10.12
C SER A 256 -3.45 35.35 -11.48
N THR A 257 -4.26 35.04 -12.50
CA THR A 257 -4.13 35.56 -13.86
C THR A 257 -5.48 36.08 -14.38
N PRO A 258 -5.51 36.94 -15.41
CA PRO A 258 -6.77 37.49 -15.92
C PRO A 258 -7.76 36.42 -16.42
N TYR A 259 -7.27 35.39 -17.09
CA TYR A 259 -8.12 34.37 -17.73
C TYR A 259 -7.95 33.00 -17.07
N PRO A 260 -9.04 32.23 -16.91
CA PRO A 260 -8.92 30.86 -16.42
C PRO A 260 -8.09 30.00 -17.38
N SER A 261 -8.11 30.32 -18.67
CA SER A 261 -7.38 29.61 -19.73
C SER A 261 -5.87 29.83 -19.74
N ASP A 262 -5.31 30.70 -18.90
CA ASP A 262 -3.88 31.06 -18.97
C ASP A 262 -2.94 29.86 -18.72
N ILE A 263 -3.39 28.82 -18.01
CA ILE A 263 -2.63 27.57 -17.81
C ILE A 263 -2.30 26.87 -19.13
N ALA A 264 -3.12 27.05 -20.17
CA ALA A 264 -2.91 26.47 -21.51
C ALA A 264 -1.72 27.05 -22.26
N LYS A 265 -1.21 28.21 -21.82
CA LYS A 265 0.02 28.80 -22.36
C LYS A 265 1.26 27.97 -22.04
N SER A 266 1.20 27.12 -21.02
CA SER A 266 2.31 26.20 -20.68
C SER A 266 2.62 25.16 -21.75
N ILE A 267 1.67 24.92 -22.67
CA ILE A 267 1.81 23.99 -23.81
C ILE A 267 1.64 24.68 -25.17
N ASP A 268 1.78 26.01 -25.21
CA ASP A 268 1.62 26.82 -26.42
C ASP A 268 0.29 26.60 -27.16
N SER A 269 -0.80 26.30 -26.44
CA SER A 269 -2.12 26.13 -27.05
C SER A 269 -2.73 27.49 -27.43
N PRO A 270 -3.38 27.64 -28.60
CA PRO A 270 -4.16 28.82 -28.91
C PRO A 270 -5.40 28.91 -28.01
N ILE A 271 -5.72 30.13 -27.61
CA ILE A 271 -6.85 30.42 -26.73
C ILE A 271 -7.82 31.35 -27.46
N PHE A 272 -9.06 30.91 -27.60
CA PHE A 272 -10.16 31.69 -28.17
C PHE A 272 -11.17 32.03 -27.08
N HIS A 273 -11.21 33.30 -26.67
CA HIS A 273 -12.25 33.82 -25.79
C HIS A 273 -13.45 34.22 -26.63
N VAL A 274 -14.65 33.77 -26.29
CA VAL A 274 -15.86 34.08 -27.05
C VAL A 274 -17.01 34.46 -26.13
N ASN A 275 -17.72 35.53 -26.49
CA ASN A 275 -18.91 35.95 -25.76
C ASN A 275 -20.06 34.94 -25.99
N GLY A 276 -20.49 34.28 -24.91
CA GLY A 276 -21.54 33.27 -24.92
C GLY A 276 -22.91 33.77 -25.41
N ASP A 277 -23.17 35.08 -25.39
CA ASP A 277 -24.41 35.66 -25.94
C ASP A 277 -24.38 35.77 -27.48
N ASN A 278 -23.21 35.68 -28.11
CA ASN A 278 -23.07 35.69 -29.57
C ASN A 278 -22.96 34.26 -30.12
N VAL A 279 -24.12 33.66 -30.37
CA VAL A 279 -24.23 32.24 -30.76
C VAL A 279 -23.51 31.94 -32.08
N GLU A 280 -23.57 32.84 -33.07
CA GLU A 280 -22.85 32.65 -34.34
C GLU A 280 -21.32 32.67 -34.12
N ALA A 281 -20.81 33.56 -33.27
CA ALA A 281 -19.38 33.60 -32.94
C ALA A 281 -18.91 32.33 -32.19
N VAL A 282 -19.71 31.80 -31.27
CA VAL A 282 -19.42 30.53 -30.57
C VAL A 282 -19.33 29.38 -31.58
N ASN A 283 -20.26 29.29 -32.55
CA ASN A 283 -20.22 28.27 -33.59
C ASN A 283 -18.95 28.39 -34.45
N PHE A 284 -18.59 29.61 -34.85
CA PHE A 284 -17.39 29.87 -35.63
C PHE A 284 -16.11 29.44 -34.91
N VAL A 285 -15.96 29.84 -33.64
CA VAL A 285 -14.76 29.49 -32.85
C VAL A 285 -14.65 27.98 -32.63
N CYS A 286 -15.78 27.30 -32.39
CA CYS A 286 -15.81 25.84 -32.32
C CYS A 286 -15.36 25.18 -33.64
N GLN A 287 -15.84 25.66 -34.79
CA GLN A 287 -15.41 25.15 -36.10
C GLN A 287 -13.92 25.43 -36.35
N LEU A 288 -13.44 26.62 -35.98
CA LEU A 288 -12.04 27.02 -36.09
C LEU A 288 -11.13 26.13 -35.24
N ALA A 289 -11.55 25.77 -34.02
CA ALA A 289 -10.82 24.87 -33.15
C ALA A 289 -10.74 23.44 -33.70
N ALA A 290 -11.84 22.92 -34.26
CA ALA A 290 -11.82 21.64 -34.98
C ALA A 290 -10.81 21.65 -36.13
N ASP A 291 -10.79 22.71 -36.94
CA ASP A 291 -9.87 22.85 -38.06
C ASP A 291 -8.41 22.97 -37.60
N TYR A 292 -8.15 23.70 -36.52
CA TYR A 292 -6.81 23.85 -35.97
C TYR A 292 -6.30 22.50 -35.45
N ARG A 293 -7.10 21.79 -34.64
CA ARG A 293 -6.75 20.47 -34.12
C ARG A 293 -6.52 19.49 -35.26
N ALA A 294 -7.37 19.49 -36.28
CA ALA A 294 -7.22 18.61 -37.45
C ALA A 294 -5.90 18.86 -38.20
N LYS A 295 -5.51 20.13 -38.39
CA LYS A 295 -4.29 20.54 -39.10
C LYS A 295 -3.01 20.30 -38.31
N PHE A 296 -2.98 20.70 -37.03
CA PHE A 296 -1.75 20.75 -36.24
C PHE A 296 -1.62 19.64 -35.20
N LYS A 297 -2.70 18.89 -34.93
CA LYS A 297 -2.74 17.82 -33.92
C LYS A 297 -2.30 18.30 -32.53
N LYS A 298 -2.72 19.52 -32.18
CA LYS A 298 -2.42 20.20 -30.90
C LYS A 298 -3.70 20.62 -30.19
N ASP A 299 -3.58 20.79 -28.87
CA ASP A 299 -4.66 21.21 -28.00
C ASP A 299 -5.15 22.62 -28.36
N VAL A 300 -6.44 22.87 -28.16
CA VAL A 300 -7.08 24.19 -28.38
C VAL A 300 -8.01 24.50 -27.22
N VAL A 301 -7.95 25.73 -26.70
CA VAL A 301 -8.84 26.18 -25.63
C VAL A 301 -9.85 27.20 -26.13
N ILE A 302 -11.12 26.94 -25.84
CA ILE A 302 -12.23 27.88 -26.06
C ILE A 302 -12.75 28.31 -24.69
N ASP A 303 -12.59 29.59 -24.38
CA ASP A 303 -13.13 30.23 -23.19
C ASP A 303 -14.47 30.90 -23.51
N ILE A 304 -15.57 30.22 -23.18
CA ILE A 304 -16.93 30.73 -23.41
C ILE A 304 -17.31 31.61 -22.23
N VAL A 305 -17.13 32.92 -22.39
CA VAL A 305 -17.46 33.91 -21.37
C VAL A 305 -18.98 34.09 -21.32
N CYS A 306 -19.57 33.61 -20.24
CA CYS A 306 -21.01 33.49 -20.07
C CYS A 306 -21.43 33.91 -18.65
N TYR A 307 -22.63 33.52 -18.20
CA TYR A 307 -23.09 33.74 -16.83
C TYR A 307 -23.85 32.53 -16.29
N ARG A 308 -24.15 32.53 -14.98
CA ARG A 308 -25.02 31.53 -14.32
C ARG A 308 -26.33 32.19 -13.93
N ARG A 309 -27.44 31.77 -14.54
CA ARG A 309 -28.77 32.38 -14.29
C ARG A 309 -29.20 32.29 -12.83
N TYR A 310 -28.95 31.15 -12.19
CA TYR A 310 -29.35 30.83 -10.82
C TYR A 310 -28.14 30.73 -9.87
N GLY A 311 -28.35 30.34 -8.62
CA GLY A 311 -27.27 29.99 -7.67
C GLY A 311 -26.40 28.83 -8.15
N HIS A 312 -25.46 28.34 -7.32
CA HIS A 312 -24.59 27.23 -7.75
C HIS A 312 -25.40 25.97 -8.08
N ASN A 313 -26.43 25.73 -7.28
CA ASN A 313 -27.58 24.92 -7.64
C ASN A 313 -28.84 25.81 -7.58
N GLU A 314 -29.96 25.30 -8.05
CA GLU A 314 -31.14 26.15 -8.28
C GLU A 314 -31.92 26.52 -7.02
N THR A 315 -31.59 25.91 -5.88
CA THR A 315 -32.13 26.27 -4.55
C THR A 315 -31.23 27.24 -3.78
N ASP A 316 -30.01 27.49 -4.27
CA ASP A 316 -29.03 28.37 -3.64
C ASP A 316 -29.33 29.85 -3.92
N GLN A 317 -29.09 30.73 -2.94
CA GLN A 317 -29.34 32.17 -3.04
C GLN A 317 -28.04 32.94 -3.29
N PRO A 318 -27.69 33.25 -4.56
CA PRO A 318 -26.39 33.84 -4.88
C PRO A 318 -26.28 35.33 -4.53
N SER A 319 -27.39 36.03 -4.31
CA SER A 319 -27.34 37.46 -3.97
C SER A 319 -26.72 37.75 -2.61
N PHE A 320 -26.56 36.73 -1.75
CA PHE A 320 -25.87 36.87 -0.46
C PHE A 320 -24.39 37.23 -0.61
N THR A 321 -23.76 36.83 -1.71
CA THR A 321 -22.32 37.01 -1.95
C THR A 321 -22.04 37.78 -3.25
N GLN A 322 -22.88 37.65 -4.28
CA GLN A 322 -22.75 38.35 -5.57
C GLN A 322 -23.95 39.25 -5.94
N PRO A 323 -24.38 40.21 -5.09
CA PRO A 323 -25.60 40.99 -5.31
C PRO A 323 -25.58 41.80 -6.61
N ARG A 324 -24.47 42.48 -6.93
CA ARG A 324 -24.36 43.31 -8.15
C ARG A 324 -24.35 42.49 -9.44
N MET A 325 -23.67 41.35 -9.43
CA MET A 325 -23.62 40.44 -10.58
C MET A 325 -25.02 39.89 -10.87
N TYR A 326 -25.74 39.44 -9.84
CA TYR A 326 -27.07 38.89 -10.01
C TYR A 326 -28.15 39.95 -10.31
N GLU A 327 -27.97 41.20 -9.88
CA GLU A 327 -28.79 42.32 -10.34
C GLU A 327 -28.63 42.54 -11.86
N ALA A 328 -27.41 42.44 -12.38
CA ALA A 328 -27.13 42.54 -13.81
C ALA A 328 -27.70 41.33 -14.57
N ILE A 329 -27.46 40.10 -14.08
CA ILE A 329 -27.99 38.86 -14.68
C ILE A 329 -29.51 38.90 -14.75
N LYS A 330 -30.20 39.40 -13.72
CA LYS A 330 -31.68 39.52 -13.73
C LYS A 330 -32.21 40.36 -14.90
N LYS A 331 -31.44 41.35 -15.35
CA LYS A 331 -31.78 42.22 -16.49
C LYS A 331 -31.30 41.64 -17.84
N GLN A 332 -30.46 40.61 -17.83
CA GLN A 332 -29.81 40.06 -19.02
C GLN A 332 -30.76 39.14 -19.81
N PRO A 333 -31.12 39.49 -21.07
CA PRO A 333 -31.91 38.63 -21.95
C PRO A 333 -31.14 37.35 -22.28
N THR A 334 -31.83 36.22 -22.41
CA THR A 334 -31.19 34.94 -22.75
C THR A 334 -30.56 34.96 -24.14
N PRO A 335 -29.55 34.12 -24.42
CA PRO A 335 -28.97 33.98 -25.76
C PRO A 335 -30.02 33.71 -26.85
N LEU A 336 -31.04 32.87 -26.56
CA LEU A 336 -32.13 32.61 -27.50
C LEU A 336 -32.95 33.88 -27.80
N THR A 337 -33.26 34.68 -26.78
CA THR A 337 -33.97 35.94 -26.95
C THR A 337 -33.18 36.93 -27.79
N GLN A 338 -31.88 37.05 -27.53
CA GLN A 338 -30.99 37.94 -28.29
C GLN A 338 -30.87 37.50 -29.76
N TYR A 339 -30.67 36.20 -30.00
CA TYR A 339 -30.52 35.67 -31.35
C TYR A 339 -31.84 35.73 -32.14
N THR A 340 -32.98 35.49 -31.49
CA THR A 340 -34.32 35.68 -32.08
C THR A 340 -34.50 37.11 -32.59
N LYS A 341 -34.22 38.12 -31.74
CA LYS A 341 -34.31 39.53 -32.11
C LYS A 341 -33.37 39.88 -33.28
N PHE A 342 -32.17 39.32 -33.27
CA PHE A 342 -31.20 39.51 -34.36
C PHE A 342 -31.71 38.96 -35.70
N LEU A 343 -32.27 37.75 -35.72
CA LEU A 343 -32.78 37.11 -36.93
C LEU A 343 -34.03 37.82 -37.48
N VAL A 344 -34.96 38.20 -36.61
CA VAL A 344 -36.17 38.94 -36.98
C VAL A 344 -35.83 40.35 -37.49
N GLY A 345 -34.96 41.07 -36.78
CA GLY A 345 -34.53 42.41 -37.19
C GLY A 345 -33.80 42.45 -38.54
N ARG A 346 -33.28 41.31 -39.00
CA ARG A 346 -32.69 41.14 -40.34
C ARG A 346 -33.63 40.52 -41.37
N GLY A 347 -34.88 40.23 -41.00
CA GLY A 347 -35.85 39.58 -41.88
C GLY A 347 -35.47 38.16 -42.29
N THR A 348 -34.61 37.48 -41.51
CA THR A 348 -34.21 36.09 -41.82
C THR A 348 -35.32 35.09 -41.49
N PHE A 349 -36.07 35.34 -40.41
CA PHE A 349 -37.28 34.59 -40.00
C PHE A 349 -38.30 35.56 -39.43
N THR A 350 -39.57 35.17 -39.40
CA THR A 350 -40.62 35.94 -38.70
C THR A 350 -40.72 35.52 -37.23
N GLU A 351 -41.29 36.37 -36.38
CA GLU A 351 -41.57 36.00 -34.98
C GLU A 351 -42.48 34.77 -34.89
N LYS A 352 -43.46 34.67 -35.78
CA LYS A 352 -44.40 33.55 -35.86
C LYS A 352 -43.67 32.22 -36.09
N ASP A 353 -42.74 32.17 -37.03
CA ASP A 353 -41.97 30.95 -37.34
C ASP A 353 -41.22 30.43 -36.10
N ILE A 354 -40.63 31.35 -35.33
CA ILE A 354 -39.81 31.01 -34.16
C ILE A 354 -40.69 30.55 -33.00
N GLU A 355 -41.82 31.21 -32.76
CA GLU A 355 -42.77 30.81 -31.72
C GLU A 355 -43.45 29.47 -32.01
N GLU A 356 -43.77 29.19 -33.27
CA GLU A 356 -44.27 27.86 -33.67
C GLU A 356 -43.23 26.76 -33.42
N HIS A 357 -41.95 27.03 -33.73
CA HIS A 357 -40.87 26.07 -33.47
C HIS A 357 -40.68 25.80 -31.98
N LYS A 358 -40.71 26.84 -31.13
CA LYS A 358 -40.64 26.68 -29.66
C LYS A 358 -41.80 25.83 -29.12
N LYS A 359 -43.02 26.06 -29.61
CA LYS A 359 -44.20 25.25 -29.23
C LYS A 359 -44.03 23.80 -29.65
N TRP A 360 -43.51 23.55 -30.84
CA TRP A 360 -43.23 22.19 -31.31
C TRP A 360 -42.21 21.47 -30.43
N VAL A 361 -41.08 22.11 -30.11
CA VAL A 361 -40.05 21.53 -29.20
C VAL A 361 -40.64 21.25 -27.82
N TRP A 362 -41.41 22.19 -27.26
CA TRP A 362 -42.08 21.98 -25.97
C TRP A 362 -43.03 20.77 -26.00
N GLY A 363 -43.82 20.63 -27.07
CA GLY A 363 -44.70 19.47 -27.25
C GLY A 363 -43.94 18.14 -27.37
N MET A 364 -42.71 18.14 -27.92
CA MET A 364 -41.85 16.94 -27.92
C MET A 364 -41.37 16.59 -26.51
N LEU A 365 -41.00 17.58 -25.69
CA LEU A 365 -40.61 17.37 -24.30
C LEU A 365 -41.77 16.84 -23.46
N GLU A 366 -43.00 17.32 -23.68
CA GLU A 366 -44.20 16.77 -23.04
C GLU A 366 -44.46 15.31 -23.41
N LYS A 367 -44.29 14.94 -24.69
CA LYS A 367 -44.39 13.54 -25.13
C LYS A 367 -43.35 12.66 -24.45
N ALA A 368 -42.09 13.10 -24.38
CA ALA A 368 -41.03 12.37 -23.70
C ALA A 368 -41.31 12.21 -22.20
N ALA A 369 -41.84 13.24 -21.53
CA ALA A 369 -42.21 13.16 -20.11
C ALA A 369 -43.33 12.17 -19.83
N ASN A 370 -44.30 12.03 -20.75
CA ASN A 370 -45.33 11.01 -20.62
C ASN A 370 -44.73 9.60 -20.81
N ALA A 371 -43.85 9.42 -21.80
CA ALA A 371 -43.17 8.15 -22.04
C ALA A 371 -42.20 7.74 -20.92
N ALA A 372 -41.62 8.70 -20.20
CA ALA A 372 -40.68 8.47 -19.10
C ALA A 372 -41.29 7.66 -17.93
N LYS A 373 -42.61 7.69 -17.77
CA LYS A 373 -43.32 6.96 -16.70
C LYS A 373 -43.25 5.45 -16.87
N ASP A 374 -43.26 5.00 -18.12
CA ASP A 374 -43.23 3.57 -18.49
C ASP A 374 -41.84 3.14 -18.98
N TYR A 375 -40.81 3.98 -18.80
CA TYR A 375 -39.46 3.71 -19.25
C TYR A 375 -38.77 2.68 -18.35
N VAL A 376 -38.14 1.66 -18.95
CA VAL A 376 -37.38 0.62 -18.24
C VAL A 376 -35.89 0.80 -18.57
N PRO A 377 -35.07 1.27 -17.60
CA PRO A 377 -33.64 1.46 -17.83
C PRO A 377 -32.92 0.15 -18.13
N THR A 378 -31.94 0.21 -19.03
CA THR A 378 -31.03 -0.89 -19.32
C THR A 378 -29.60 -0.52 -18.92
N SER A 379 -28.83 -1.50 -18.42
CA SER A 379 -27.43 -1.27 -18.00
C SER A 379 -26.53 -0.74 -19.14
N LYS A 380 -26.91 -0.95 -20.40
CA LYS A 380 -26.21 -0.42 -21.58
C LYS A 380 -26.16 1.09 -21.64
N GLU A 381 -27.11 1.78 -20.99
CA GLU A 381 -27.24 3.24 -21.05
C GLU A 381 -26.14 3.97 -20.26
N TRP A 382 -25.55 3.30 -19.27
CA TRP A 382 -24.55 3.89 -18.37
C TRP A 382 -23.12 3.45 -18.67
N LEU A 383 -22.96 2.37 -19.45
CA LEU A 383 -21.64 1.85 -19.80
C LEU A 383 -20.89 2.82 -20.71
N SER A 384 -19.69 3.21 -20.27
CA SER A 384 -18.80 4.02 -21.10
C SER A 384 -18.15 3.18 -22.23
N ALA A 385 -18.05 1.85 -22.08
CA ALA A 385 -17.56 0.91 -23.10
C ALA A 385 -18.41 -0.38 -23.12
N ALA A 386 -18.77 -0.85 -24.32
CA ALA A 386 -19.71 -1.95 -24.47
C ALA A 386 -19.07 -3.37 -24.45
N TRP A 387 -17.73 -3.48 -24.52
CA TRP A 387 -16.94 -4.73 -24.58
C TRP A 387 -17.67 -5.87 -25.32
N THR A 388 -17.83 -5.70 -26.65
CA THR A 388 -18.53 -6.67 -27.49
C THR A 388 -17.83 -8.04 -27.44
N GLY A 389 -18.59 -9.11 -27.20
CA GLY A 389 -18.06 -10.49 -27.11
C GLY A 389 -17.58 -10.90 -25.71
N PHE A 390 -17.61 -9.98 -24.74
CA PHE A 390 -17.28 -10.26 -23.34
C PHE A 390 -18.57 -10.40 -22.51
N PRO A 391 -18.58 -11.14 -21.36
CA PRO A 391 -19.77 -11.24 -20.53
C PRO A 391 -20.36 -9.88 -20.16
N SER A 392 -21.69 -9.75 -20.23
CA SER A 392 -22.39 -8.52 -19.84
C SER A 392 -22.43 -8.33 -18.32
N PRO A 393 -22.70 -7.12 -17.80
CA PRO A 393 -22.89 -6.91 -16.36
C PRO A 393 -23.98 -7.82 -15.76
N LYS A 394 -25.04 -8.12 -16.52
CA LYS A 394 -26.08 -9.07 -16.11
C LYS A 394 -25.54 -10.49 -15.97
N GLN A 395 -24.82 -10.99 -16.97
CA GLN A 395 -24.19 -12.31 -16.90
C GLN A 395 -23.17 -12.39 -15.75
N LEU A 396 -22.38 -11.33 -15.53
CA LEU A 396 -21.44 -11.26 -14.41
C LEU A 396 -22.16 -11.36 -13.05
N ALA A 397 -23.32 -10.72 -12.91
CA ALA A 397 -24.13 -10.75 -11.70
C ALA A 397 -24.83 -12.10 -11.47
N GLU A 398 -25.30 -12.75 -12.54
CA GLU A 398 -26.14 -13.95 -12.46
C GLU A 398 -25.36 -15.28 -12.57
N GLN A 399 -24.14 -15.27 -13.11
CA GLN A 399 -23.37 -16.49 -13.42
C GLN A 399 -22.01 -16.48 -12.74
N THR A 400 -21.58 -17.66 -12.28
CA THR A 400 -20.19 -17.88 -11.88
C THR A 400 -19.38 -18.19 -13.15
N LEU A 401 -18.37 -17.37 -13.42
CA LEU A 401 -17.57 -17.44 -14.63
C LEU A 401 -16.29 -18.24 -14.36
N PRO A 402 -15.84 -19.09 -15.30
CA PRO A 402 -14.69 -19.96 -15.08
C PRO A 402 -13.40 -19.15 -14.90
N THR A 403 -12.53 -19.63 -14.00
CA THR A 403 -11.13 -19.20 -13.94
C THR A 403 -10.30 -20.18 -14.74
N ARG A 404 -9.68 -19.72 -15.84
CA ARG A 404 -8.83 -20.57 -16.68
C ARG A 404 -7.42 -20.70 -16.06
N PRO A 405 -6.72 -21.84 -16.27
CA PRO A 405 -5.32 -22.00 -15.86
C PRO A 405 -4.45 -20.88 -16.43
N THR A 406 -3.40 -20.51 -15.70
CA THR A 406 -2.50 -19.40 -16.07
C THR A 406 -1.10 -19.86 -16.44
N GLY A 407 -0.84 -21.17 -16.48
CA GLY A 407 0.39 -21.70 -17.07
C GLY A 407 0.51 -21.38 -18.57
N SER A 408 1.71 -21.50 -19.11
CA SER A 408 2.00 -21.44 -20.55
C SER A 408 2.65 -22.76 -21.00
N ASP A 409 2.88 -22.93 -22.30
CA ASP A 409 3.64 -24.07 -22.83
C ASP A 409 5.15 -23.84 -22.66
N VAL A 410 5.89 -24.92 -22.41
CA VAL A 410 7.34 -24.89 -22.17
C VAL A 410 8.06 -24.27 -23.37
N GLU A 411 7.68 -24.63 -24.59
CA GLU A 411 8.31 -24.11 -25.81
C GLU A 411 8.14 -22.59 -25.94
N THR A 412 6.96 -22.06 -25.62
CA THR A 412 6.71 -20.61 -25.60
C THR A 412 7.58 -19.90 -24.56
N LEU A 413 7.65 -20.41 -23.33
CA LEU A 413 8.46 -19.77 -22.30
C LEU A 413 9.96 -19.81 -22.65
N GLN A 414 10.46 -20.93 -23.18
CA GLN A 414 11.84 -21.04 -23.67
C GLN A 414 12.13 -20.09 -24.83
N ARG A 415 11.20 -19.97 -25.79
CA ARG A 415 11.31 -19.00 -26.88
C ARG A 415 11.44 -17.57 -26.35
N ILE A 416 10.58 -17.19 -25.40
CA ILE A 416 10.63 -15.86 -24.78
C ILE A 416 11.97 -15.66 -24.07
N GLY A 417 12.40 -16.63 -23.26
CA GLY A 417 13.69 -16.61 -22.56
C GLY A 417 14.87 -16.38 -23.50
N LYS A 418 14.88 -17.04 -24.67
CA LYS A 418 15.89 -16.84 -25.71
C LYS A 418 15.83 -15.44 -26.33
N THR A 419 14.63 -14.92 -26.64
CA THR A 419 14.50 -13.58 -27.23
C THR A 419 14.91 -12.48 -26.26
N ILE A 420 14.46 -12.54 -25.00
CA ILE A 420 14.80 -11.50 -24.01
C ILE A 420 16.27 -11.50 -23.58
N SER A 421 17.01 -12.57 -23.89
CA SER A 421 18.44 -12.71 -23.60
C SER A 421 19.34 -12.38 -24.78
N THR A 422 18.78 -12.04 -25.94
CA THR A 422 19.51 -11.76 -27.18
C THR A 422 19.26 -10.34 -27.70
N VAL A 423 20.22 -9.80 -28.44
CA VAL A 423 20.11 -8.51 -29.12
C VAL A 423 20.37 -8.67 -30.62
N PRO A 424 19.85 -7.78 -31.49
CA PRO A 424 20.04 -7.88 -32.94
C PRO A 424 21.50 -7.83 -33.36
N GLN A 425 21.82 -8.36 -34.54
CA GLN A 425 23.16 -8.25 -35.12
C GLN A 425 23.54 -6.77 -35.30
N GLY A 426 24.75 -6.40 -34.87
CA GLY A 426 25.24 -5.02 -34.93
C GLY A 426 24.78 -4.15 -33.76
N PHE A 427 23.93 -4.67 -32.87
CA PHE A 427 23.50 -3.96 -31.66
C PHE A 427 24.51 -4.12 -30.52
N THR A 428 24.98 -3.01 -29.96
CA THR A 428 25.98 -3.01 -28.87
C THR A 428 25.34 -2.66 -27.54
N ALA A 429 24.88 -3.67 -26.79
CA ALA A 429 24.38 -3.47 -25.43
C ALA A 429 25.52 -3.17 -24.43
N HIS A 430 25.20 -2.47 -23.35
CA HIS A 430 26.16 -2.24 -22.25
C HIS A 430 26.68 -3.57 -21.68
N ARG A 431 28.00 -3.69 -21.45
CA ARG A 431 28.67 -4.96 -21.09
C ARG A 431 28.06 -5.66 -19.87
N ASN A 432 27.70 -4.90 -18.83
CA ASN A 432 27.07 -5.47 -17.64
C ASN A 432 25.64 -5.94 -17.92
N LEU A 433 24.91 -5.23 -18.79
CA LEU A 433 23.55 -5.61 -19.16
C LEU A 433 23.55 -6.88 -20.02
N ALA A 434 24.48 -7.01 -20.96
CA ALA A 434 24.63 -8.24 -21.76
C ALA A 434 24.81 -9.50 -20.87
N ARG A 435 25.55 -9.38 -19.76
CA ARG A 435 25.69 -10.48 -18.76
C ARG A 435 24.37 -10.79 -18.05
N ILE A 436 23.64 -9.75 -17.64
CA ILE A 436 22.32 -9.91 -16.99
C ILE A 436 21.35 -10.60 -17.95
N LEU A 437 21.24 -10.13 -19.19
CA LEU A 437 20.36 -10.70 -20.21
C LEU A 437 20.72 -12.15 -20.52
N SER A 438 22.00 -12.45 -20.71
CA SER A 438 22.47 -13.83 -20.92
C SER A 438 22.15 -14.76 -19.75
N ALA A 439 22.28 -14.29 -18.51
CA ALA A 439 21.92 -15.08 -17.32
C ALA A 439 20.42 -15.42 -17.28
N ARG A 440 19.54 -14.49 -17.70
CA ARG A 440 18.09 -14.77 -17.81
C ARG A 440 17.78 -15.86 -18.83
N GLY A 441 18.43 -15.81 -19.99
CA GLY A 441 18.25 -16.84 -21.01
C GLY A 441 18.65 -18.22 -20.48
N LYS A 442 19.77 -18.27 -19.77
CA LYS A 442 20.30 -19.50 -19.17
C LYS A 442 19.36 -20.09 -18.10
N THR A 443 18.81 -19.28 -17.18
CA THR A 443 17.91 -19.82 -16.14
C THR A 443 16.61 -20.35 -16.71
N VAL A 444 16.09 -19.74 -17.78
CA VAL A 444 14.91 -20.27 -18.50
C VAL A 444 15.26 -21.55 -19.27
N GLU A 445 16.42 -21.63 -19.90
CA GLU A 445 16.90 -22.84 -20.60
C GLU A 445 17.10 -24.01 -19.63
N GLU A 446 17.74 -23.77 -18.47
CA GLU A 446 17.94 -24.76 -17.42
C GLU A 446 16.66 -25.09 -16.64
N GLY A 447 15.62 -24.26 -16.77
CA GLY A 447 14.32 -24.45 -16.13
C GLY A 447 14.29 -24.23 -14.62
N THR A 448 15.35 -23.66 -14.03
CA THR A 448 15.50 -23.49 -12.57
C THR A 448 16.06 -22.10 -12.24
N ASN A 449 15.86 -21.66 -11.00
CA ASN A 449 16.39 -20.38 -10.50
C ASN A 449 15.92 -19.14 -11.29
N ILE A 450 14.67 -19.15 -11.78
CA ILE A 450 14.06 -18.01 -12.46
C ILE A 450 13.80 -16.90 -11.45
N ASP A 451 14.27 -15.68 -11.76
CA ASP A 451 14.09 -14.49 -10.93
C ASP A 451 12.80 -13.73 -11.24
N TRP A 452 12.51 -12.70 -10.42
CA TRP A 452 11.30 -11.90 -10.52
C TRP A 452 11.11 -11.24 -11.89
N SER A 453 12.18 -10.62 -12.41
CA SER A 453 12.14 -9.89 -13.68
C SER A 453 12.03 -10.81 -14.90
N THR A 454 12.56 -12.02 -14.80
CA THR A 454 12.46 -13.04 -15.84
C THR A 454 11.03 -13.57 -15.89
N ALA A 455 10.44 -13.92 -14.74
CA ALA A 455 9.05 -14.34 -14.66
C ALA A 455 8.07 -13.26 -15.17
N GLU A 456 8.35 -11.98 -14.88
CA GLU A 456 7.61 -10.84 -15.44
C GLU A 456 7.64 -10.83 -16.98
N ALA A 457 8.84 -10.94 -17.56
CA ALA A 457 9.02 -10.95 -19.00
C ALA A 457 8.36 -12.17 -19.67
N LEU A 458 8.40 -13.33 -19.01
CA LEU A 458 7.69 -14.54 -19.44
C LEU A 458 6.18 -14.33 -19.45
N ALA A 459 5.61 -13.65 -18.43
CA ALA A 459 4.19 -13.34 -18.38
C ALA A 459 3.78 -12.38 -19.50
N PHE A 460 4.54 -11.30 -19.71
CA PHE A 460 4.25 -10.34 -20.77
C PHE A 460 4.39 -10.95 -22.16
N GLY A 461 5.47 -11.71 -22.40
CA GLY A 461 5.72 -12.33 -23.69
C GLY A 461 4.70 -13.41 -24.05
N SER A 462 4.28 -14.22 -23.08
CA SER A 462 3.25 -15.26 -23.31
C SER A 462 1.90 -14.62 -23.64
N LEU A 463 1.48 -13.57 -22.93
CA LEU A 463 0.27 -12.80 -23.25
C LEU A 463 0.36 -12.14 -24.63
N ALA A 464 1.51 -11.57 -25.00
CA ALA A 464 1.71 -10.98 -26.32
C ALA A 464 1.55 -12.03 -27.44
N LEU A 465 2.07 -13.24 -27.25
CA LEU A 465 1.90 -14.36 -28.19
C LEU A 465 0.46 -14.90 -28.23
N GLU A 466 -0.29 -14.78 -27.14
CA GLU A 466 -1.74 -15.03 -27.07
C GLU A 466 -2.58 -13.91 -27.70
N LYS A 467 -1.94 -12.93 -28.34
CA LYS A 467 -2.55 -11.75 -28.99
C LYS A 467 -3.19 -10.76 -28.01
N ILE A 468 -2.74 -10.76 -26.78
CA ILE A 468 -3.16 -9.81 -25.75
C ILE A 468 -2.22 -8.62 -25.78
N HIS A 469 -2.79 -7.42 -25.91
CA HIS A 469 -2.00 -6.20 -25.80
C HIS A 469 -1.52 -6.03 -24.35
N VAL A 470 -0.24 -5.72 -24.17
CA VAL A 470 0.34 -5.45 -22.85
C VAL A 470 0.88 -4.03 -22.85
N ARG A 471 0.43 -3.23 -21.89
CA ARG A 471 0.88 -1.85 -21.66
C ARG A 471 1.37 -1.68 -20.23
N LEU A 472 2.64 -1.28 -20.09
CA LEU A 472 3.27 -0.92 -18.82
C LEU A 472 3.70 0.55 -18.87
N SER A 473 3.14 1.35 -17.97
CA SER A 473 3.41 2.79 -17.86
C SER A 473 3.80 3.15 -16.43
N GLY A 474 4.74 4.08 -16.28
CA GLY A 474 5.17 4.61 -14.99
C GLY A 474 6.54 5.27 -15.10
N GLN A 475 7.03 5.82 -14.01
CA GLN A 475 8.35 6.47 -13.99
C GLN A 475 9.45 5.42 -14.10
N ASP A 476 10.35 5.58 -15.08
CA ASP A 476 11.52 4.71 -15.31
C ASP A 476 11.22 3.21 -15.54
N VAL A 477 9.98 2.85 -15.87
CA VAL A 477 9.54 1.45 -16.01
C VAL A 477 10.27 0.68 -17.11
N GLU A 478 10.78 1.35 -18.14
CA GLU A 478 11.53 0.74 -19.25
C GLU A 478 12.78 0.00 -18.75
N ARG A 479 13.54 0.64 -17.85
CA ARG A 479 14.67 0.05 -17.14
C ARG A 479 14.22 -0.72 -15.89
N GLY A 480 13.18 -0.19 -15.23
CA GLY A 480 12.80 -0.47 -13.86
C GLY A 480 13.58 0.40 -12.88
N THR A 481 12.88 0.96 -11.88
CA THR A 481 13.46 1.79 -10.81
C THR A 481 14.70 1.15 -10.21
N PHE A 482 14.63 -0.15 -9.91
CA PHE A 482 15.69 -0.92 -9.26
C PHE A 482 16.69 -1.54 -10.26
N SER A 483 16.69 -1.07 -11.51
CA SER A 483 17.50 -1.61 -12.62
C SER A 483 17.35 -3.12 -12.76
N GLN A 484 16.10 -3.59 -12.65
CA GLN A 484 15.76 -5.00 -12.63
C GLN A 484 15.07 -5.46 -13.90
N ARG A 485 14.43 -4.58 -14.69
CA ARG A 485 13.52 -5.00 -15.78
C ARG A 485 14.23 -5.04 -17.13
N HIS A 486 14.76 -3.90 -17.58
CA HIS A 486 15.43 -3.76 -18.88
C HIS A 486 14.55 -4.24 -20.05
N ALA A 487 13.29 -3.82 -20.07
CA ALA A 487 12.37 -4.10 -21.17
C ALA A 487 12.75 -3.31 -22.45
N VAL A 488 13.43 -2.18 -22.27
CA VAL A 488 14.09 -1.42 -23.35
C VAL A 488 15.60 -1.48 -23.16
N VAL A 489 16.32 -1.81 -24.22
CA VAL A 489 17.78 -1.86 -24.29
C VAL A 489 18.25 -0.76 -25.23
N HIS A 490 19.33 -0.05 -24.86
CA HIS A 490 19.90 1.03 -25.65
C HIS A 490 21.26 0.65 -26.22
N ASP A 491 21.45 0.86 -27.51
CA ASP A 491 22.74 0.69 -28.18
C ASP A 491 23.72 1.76 -27.67
N GLN A 492 24.90 1.32 -27.24
CA GLN A 492 25.93 2.21 -26.68
C GLN A 492 26.64 3.07 -27.74
N SER A 493 26.43 2.79 -29.02
CA SER A 493 27.10 3.47 -30.14
C SER A 493 26.23 4.56 -30.76
N ASN A 494 24.90 4.42 -30.74
CA ASN A 494 23.98 5.31 -31.44
C ASN A 494 22.63 5.57 -30.71
N GLU A 495 22.47 5.07 -29.49
CA GLU A 495 21.28 5.23 -28.64
C GLU A 495 19.98 4.63 -29.19
N GLN A 496 20.05 3.84 -30.27
CA GLN A 496 18.90 3.13 -30.80
C GLN A 496 18.31 2.20 -29.73
N GLN A 497 17.00 2.27 -29.57
CA GLN A 497 16.26 1.44 -28.63
C GLN A 497 15.85 0.11 -29.28
N TYR A 498 15.96 -0.96 -28.51
CA TYR A 498 15.45 -2.29 -28.84
C TYR A 498 14.57 -2.81 -27.72
N ILE A 499 13.39 -3.34 -28.08
CA ILE A 499 12.40 -3.90 -27.15
C ILE A 499 12.28 -5.40 -27.47
N PRO A 500 12.98 -6.30 -26.76
CA PRO A 500 13.01 -7.72 -27.10
C PRO A 500 11.63 -8.38 -27.15
N LEU A 501 10.71 -7.95 -26.27
CA LEU A 501 9.35 -8.50 -26.23
C LEU A 501 8.50 -8.15 -27.47
N ASN A 502 8.95 -7.22 -28.33
CA ASN A 502 8.32 -6.93 -29.62
C ASN A 502 8.91 -7.76 -30.79
N ASP A 503 9.87 -8.66 -30.52
CA ASP A 503 10.51 -9.53 -31.51
C ASP A 503 10.35 -11.03 -31.15
N LEU A 504 9.20 -11.39 -30.58
CA LEU A 504 8.86 -12.78 -30.27
C LEU A 504 8.39 -13.51 -31.53
N GLY A 505 7.64 -12.87 -32.43
CA GLY A 505 7.24 -13.42 -33.73
C GLY A 505 6.18 -12.59 -34.48
N SER A 506 5.96 -12.86 -35.77
CA SER A 506 5.13 -12.00 -36.64
C SER A 506 3.63 -11.92 -36.27
N ASN A 507 3.12 -12.85 -35.47
CA ASN A 507 1.70 -12.94 -35.12
C ASN A 507 1.38 -12.44 -33.70
N GLN A 508 2.36 -11.86 -32.99
CA GLN A 508 2.17 -11.35 -31.62
C GLN A 508 1.36 -10.04 -31.60
N SER A 509 0.79 -9.72 -30.44
CA SER A 509 0.32 -8.36 -30.13
C SER A 509 1.48 -7.46 -29.71
N LYS A 510 1.27 -6.14 -29.82
CA LYS A 510 2.25 -5.12 -29.47
C LYS A 510 2.42 -5.05 -27.95
N PHE A 511 3.66 -5.15 -27.48
CA PHE A 511 4.04 -4.82 -26.11
C PHE A 511 4.47 -3.35 -26.06
N VAL A 512 3.84 -2.56 -25.19
CA VAL A 512 4.15 -1.15 -24.98
C VAL A 512 4.65 -0.98 -23.56
N VAL A 513 5.91 -0.59 -23.42
CA VAL A 513 6.48 -0.09 -22.17
C VAL A 513 6.88 1.35 -22.40
N CYS A 514 6.50 2.25 -21.50
CA CYS A 514 6.81 3.66 -21.66
C CYS A 514 7.06 4.36 -20.33
N ASN A 515 8.16 5.11 -20.27
CA ASN A 515 8.42 6.02 -19.17
C ASN A 515 7.37 7.15 -19.18
N SER A 516 6.71 7.35 -18.05
CA SER A 516 5.76 8.43 -17.84
C SER A 516 6.47 9.74 -17.51
N SER A 517 5.76 10.87 -17.61
CA SER A 517 6.17 12.08 -16.89
C SER A 517 6.14 11.86 -15.38
N LEU A 518 6.77 12.78 -14.63
CA LEU A 518 6.77 12.78 -13.17
C LEU A 518 5.42 13.28 -12.61
N SER A 519 4.37 12.50 -12.85
CA SER A 519 2.98 12.77 -12.46
C SER A 519 2.34 11.44 -12.11
N GLU A 520 1.73 11.31 -10.94
CA GLU A 520 0.96 10.12 -10.57
C GLU A 520 -0.54 10.30 -10.83
N TYR A 521 -1.11 11.47 -10.52
CA TYR A 521 -2.55 11.71 -10.68
C TYR A 521 -2.95 11.67 -12.16
N GLY A 522 -2.27 12.44 -13.00
CA GLY A 522 -2.48 12.44 -14.45
C GLY A 522 -2.22 11.06 -15.09
N THR A 523 -1.14 10.37 -14.73
CA THR A 523 -0.76 9.12 -15.39
C THR A 523 -1.59 7.91 -14.93
N LEU A 524 -1.93 7.78 -13.64
CA LEU A 524 -2.80 6.69 -13.18
C LEU A 524 -4.22 6.88 -13.74
N GLY A 525 -4.73 8.12 -13.79
CA GLY A 525 -6.00 8.43 -14.44
C GLY A 525 -5.99 8.08 -15.93
N PHE A 526 -4.87 8.33 -16.61
CA PHE A 526 -4.68 7.96 -18.02
C PHE A 526 -4.73 6.44 -18.21
N GLU A 527 -3.96 5.67 -17.43
CA GLU A 527 -3.95 4.21 -17.55
C GLU A 527 -5.29 3.57 -17.17
N LEU A 528 -6.02 4.17 -16.21
CA LEU A 528 -7.40 3.82 -15.96
C LEU A 528 -8.27 4.03 -17.20
N GLY A 529 -8.18 5.19 -17.86
CA GLY A 529 -8.91 5.46 -19.10
C GLY A 529 -8.60 4.46 -20.21
N TYR A 530 -7.31 4.12 -20.36
CA TYR A 530 -6.82 3.19 -21.35
C TYR A 530 -7.42 1.79 -21.16
N SER A 531 -7.47 1.31 -19.91
CA SER A 531 -8.00 -0.03 -19.58
C SER A 531 -9.51 -0.19 -19.81
N LEU A 532 -10.27 0.90 -19.98
CA LEU A 532 -11.71 0.82 -20.22
C LEU A 532 -12.07 0.41 -21.65
N VAL A 533 -11.15 0.52 -22.60
CA VAL A 533 -11.49 0.35 -24.03
C VAL A 533 -11.59 -1.11 -24.43
N SER A 534 -10.62 -1.93 -24.04
CA SER A 534 -10.55 -3.34 -24.43
C SER A 534 -10.40 -4.24 -23.21
N PRO A 535 -11.23 -5.30 -23.08
CA PRO A 535 -11.01 -6.32 -22.06
C PRO A 535 -9.76 -7.17 -22.39
N ASP A 536 -9.33 -7.25 -23.64
CA ASP A 536 -8.21 -8.09 -24.09
C ASP A 536 -6.88 -7.33 -24.05
N SER A 537 -6.65 -6.61 -22.93
CA SER A 537 -5.47 -5.81 -22.68
C SER A 537 -5.03 -5.92 -21.23
N LEU A 538 -3.75 -6.21 -20.99
CA LEU A 538 -3.12 -6.07 -19.68
C LEU A 538 -2.54 -4.66 -19.57
N THR A 539 -3.24 -3.77 -18.85
CA THR A 539 -2.78 -2.40 -18.60
C THR A 539 -2.26 -2.28 -17.19
N ILE A 540 -1.04 -1.79 -17.04
CA ILE A 540 -0.30 -1.73 -15.78
C ILE A 540 0.22 -0.30 -15.59
N TRP A 541 -0.08 0.27 -14.43
CA TRP A 541 0.58 1.47 -13.92
C TRP A 541 1.52 1.09 -12.78
N GLU A 542 2.79 1.48 -12.86
CA GLU A 542 3.79 1.23 -11.82
C GLU A 542 4.24 2.53 -11.16
N ALA A 543 4.10 2.60 -9.84
CA ALA A 543 4.69 3.67 -9.04
C ALA A 543 6.21 3.45 -8.91
N GLN A 544 7.00 4.54 -8.85
CA GLN A 544 8.45 4.42 -8.67
C GLN A 544 8.81 3.73 -7.33
N PHE A 545 8.11 4.15 -6.28
CA PHE A 545 7.94 3.46 -4.99
C PHE A 545 6.46 3.49 -4.65
N GLY A 546 5.94 2.46 -3.97
CA GLY A 546 4.51 2.37 -3.68
C GLY A 546 4.00 3.56 -2.86
N ASP A 547 4.87 4.18 -2.06
CA ASP A 547 4.59 5.33 -1.20
C ASP A 547 3.96 6.50 -1.98
N PHE A 548 4.35 6.70 -3.25
CA PHE A 548 3.91 7.82 -4.09
C PHE A 548 2.53 7.64 -4.72
N ALA A 549 1.90 6.47 -4.58
CA ALA A 549 0.54 6.24 -5.08
C ALA A 549 -0.51 7.16 -4.42
N ASN A 550 -0.19 7.72 -3.24
CA ASN A 550 -1.03 8.71 -2.55
C ASN A 550 -1.26 10.01 -3.35
N ASN A 551 -0.35 10.37 -4.26
CA ASN A 551 -0.54 11.52 -5.16
C ASN A 551 -1.72 11.31 -6.12
N ALA A 552 -2.14 10.07 -6.36
CA ALA A 552 -3.27 9.69 -7.20
C ALA A 552 -4.49 9.18 -6.40
N GLN A 553 -4.59 9.52 -5.11
CA GLN A 553 -5.63 8.99 -4.21
C GLN A 553 -7.06 9.22 -4.75
N CYS A 554 -7.32 10.35 -5.42
CA CYS A 554 -8.65 10.61 -5.99
C CYS A 554 -9.03 9.59 -7.09
N ILE A 555 -8.06 9.14 -7.91
CA ILE A 555 -8.30 8.08 -8.90
C ILE A 555 -8.54 6.74 -8.21
N ILE A 556 -7.76 6.44 -7.16
CA ILE A 556 -7.87 5.22 -6.38
C ILE A 556 -9.27 5.12 -5.74
N ASP A 557 -9.67 6.14 -4.98
CA ASP A 557 -10.92 6.13 -4.22
C ASP A 557 -12.14 6.16 -5.12
N GLN A 558 -12.16 7.10 -6.07
CA GLN A 558 -13.39 7.47 -6.76
C GLN A 558 -13.65 6.65 -8.01
N PHE A 559 -12.61 6.01 -8.57
CA PHE A 559 -12.71 5.20 -9.77
C PHE A 559 -12.26 3.75 -9.56
N ILE A 560 -11.05 3.49 -9.07
CA ILE A 560 -10.53 2.12 -8.96
C ILE A 560 -11.35 1.32 -7.95
N ALA A 561 -11.52 1.83 -6.73
CA ALA A 561 -12.22 1.13 -5.66
C ALA A 561 -13.75 1.13 -5.82
N ALA A 562 -14.31 2.16 -6.46
CA ALA A 562 -15.77 2.41 -6.46
C ALA A 562 -16.43 2.43 -7.85
N GLY A 563 -15.67 2.47 -8.95
CA GLY A 563 -16.19 2.73 -10.30
C GLY A 563 -17.16 1.67 -10.82
N GLU A 564 -16.94 0.41 -10.47
CA GLU A 564 -17.86 -0.67 -10.86
C GLU A 564 -19.20 -0.57 -10.11
N ARG A 565 -19.19 -0.26 -8.81
CA ARG A 565 -20.43 -0.08 -8.02
C ARG A 565 -21.19 1.18 -8.42
N LYS A 566 -20.47 2.27 -8.70
CA LYS A 566 -21.07 3.56 -9.05
C LYS A 566 -21.61 3.59 -10.47
N TRP A 567 -20.88 3.00 -11.42
CA TRP A 567 -21.13 3.21 -12.86
C TRP A 567 -21.13 1.94 -13.70
N LEU A 568 -21.06 0.76 -13.08
CA LEU A 568 -20.84 -0.52 -13.78
C LEU A 568 -19.56 -0.53 -14.64
N GLN A 569 -18.63 0.37 -14.34
CA GLN A 569 -17.41 0.55 -15.11
C GLN A 569 -16.37 -0.48 -14.66
N ARG A 570 -16.11 -1.46 -15.53
CA ARG A 570 -15.16 -2.53 -15.29
C ARG A 570 -13.78 -2.14 -15.79
N THR A 571 -12.75 -2.58 -15.08
CA THR A 571 -11.35 -2.34 -15.43
C THR A 571 -10.49 -3.51 -14.98
N GLY A 572 -9.51 -3.88 -15.79
CA GLY A 572 -8.48 -4.86 -15.46
C GLY A 572 -7.15 -4.22 -15.05
N LEU A 573 -7.14 -2.91 -14.75
CA LEU A 573 -5.94 -2.14 -14.43
C LEU A 573 -5.18 -2.78 -13.26
N VAL A 574 -3.88 -2.98 -13.47
CA VAL A 574 -2.93 -3.37 -12.42
C VAL A 574 -2.26 -2.12 -11.88
N VAL A 575 -2.37 -1.90 -10.58
CA VAL A 575 -1.65 -0.86 -9.82
C VAL A 575 -0.47 -1.54 -9.14
N ASN A 576 0.72 -1.39 -9.72
CA ASN A 576 1.94 -2.07 -9.31
C ASN A 576 2.75 -1.20 -8.34
N LEU A 577 2.94 -1.66 -7.10
CA LEU A 577 3.44 -0.87 -5.99
C LEU A 577 4.66 -1.54 -5.32
N PRO A 578 5.88 -1.01 -5.54
CA PRO A 578 7.04 -1.44 -4.76
C PRO A 578 6.81 -1.23 -3.26
N HIS A 579 7.02 -2.25 -2.45
CA HIS A 579 6.81 -2.27 -1.00
C HIS A 579 8.00 -2.95 -0.31
N GLY A 580 8.23 -2.69 0.97
CA GLY A 580 9.24 -3.41 1.75
C GLY A 580 9.93 -2.49 2.75
N TYR A 581 10.00 -2.90 4.00
CA TYR A 581 10.69 -2.13 5.05
C TYR A 581 12.18 -2.51 5.02
N ASP A 582 12.96 -1.80 4.21
CA ASP A 582 14.40 -2.10 4.00
C ASP A 582 15.35 -1.06 4.63
N GLY A 583 14.85 -0.28 5.59
CA GLY A 583 15.63 0.79 6.25
C GLY A 583 15.93 2.02 5.38
N GLN A 584 15.11 2.29 4.35
CA GLN A 584 15.27 3.43 3.42
C GLN A 584 14.45 4.68 3.82
N GLY A 585 13.86 4.69 5.02
CA GLY A 585 13.07 5.81 5.53
C GLY A 585 11.59 5.79 5.12
N PRO A 586 10.82 6.81 5.55
CA PRO A 586 9.36 6.78 5.51
C PRO A 586 8.71 6.85 4.11
N GLU A 587 9.37 7.44 3.12
CA GLU A 587 8.83 7.58 1.74
C GLU A 587 9.34 6.50 0.76
N HIS A 588 10.00 5.46 1.26
CA HIS A 588 10.56 4.38 0.43
C HIS A 588 10.32 3.00 1.05
N SER A 589 9.28 2.84 1.86
CA SER A 589 9.04 1.63 2.64
C SER A 589 7.66 1.03 2.41
N SER A 590 6.61 1.85 2.30
CA SER A 590 5.23 1.37 2.32
C SER A 590 4.39 1.97 1.22
N GLY A 591 3.91 1.11 0.33
CA GLY A 591 2.78 1.41 -0.54
C GLY A 591 1.42 1.50 0.16
N ARG A 592 1.39 1.55 1.51
CA ARG A 592 0.19 1.71 2.33
C ARG A 592 -0.91 0.70 2.04
N ILE A 593 -0.54 -0.59 2.08
CA ILE A 593 -1.45 -1.71 1.85
C ILE A 593 -2.70 -1.62 2.74
N GLU A 594 -2.58 -1.09 3.96
CA GLU A 594 -3.70 -0.86 4.88
C GLU A 594 -4.82 -0.01 4.27
N ARG A 595 -4.47 0.97 3.43
CA ARG A 595 -5.43 1.91 2.84
C ARG A 595 -6.20 1.27 1.71
N PHE A 596 -5.53 0.46 0.88
CA PHE A 596 -6.21 -0.33 -0.14
C PHE A 596 -7.11 -1.38 0.52
N LEU A 597 -6.63 -2.09 1.55
CA LEU A 597 -7.46 -3.05 2.27
C LEU A 597 -8.69 -2.42 2.95
N GLN A 598 -8.57 -1.19 3.45
CA GLN A 598 -9.71 -0.44 3.99
C GLN A 598 -10.79 -0.13 2.93
N LEU A 599 -10.39 -0.01 1.67
CA LEU A 599 -11.30 0.26 0.55
C LEU A 599 -11.94 -1.02 -0.01
N CYS A 600 -11.54 -2.22 0.42
CA CYS A 600 -12.16 -3.48 0.00
C CYS A 600 -13.56 -3.67 0.61
N ASP A 601 -14.49 -4.27 -0.14
CA ASP A 601 -15.92 -4.35 0.21
C ASP A 601 -16.36 -5.68 0.85
N ASP A 602 -15.43 -6.52 1.32
CA ASP A 602 -15.76 -7.82 1.93
C ASP A 602 -15.98 -7.74 3.46
N HIS A 603 -16.84 -8.61 3.99
CA HIS A 603 -17.28 -8.55 5.39
C HIS A 603 -16.36 -9.37 6.33
N PRO A 604 -15.73 -8.77 7.35
CA PRO A 604 -14.72 -9.46 8.18
C PRO A 604 -15.27 -10.54 9.11
N HIS A 605 -16.55 -10.45 9.51
CA HIS A 605 -17.17 -11.34 10.49
C HIS A 605 -18.14 -12.38 9.90
N ILE A 606 -18.20 -12.50 8.58
CA ILE A 606 -19.07 -13.48 7.91
C ILE A 606 -18.17 -14.48 7.19
N TYR A 607 -18.27 -15.74 7.60
CA TYR A 607 -17.65 -16.82 6.86
C TYR A 607 -18.42 -17.02 5.54
N PRO A 608 -17.76 -16.95 4.37
CA PRO A 608 -18.45 -17.01 3.09
C PRO A 608 -19.09 -18.38 2.86
N SER A 609 -20.27 -18.41 2.23
CA SER A 609 -20.83 -19.66 1.70
C SER A 609 -19.95 -20.21 0.57
N PRO A 610 -20.04 -21.51 0.23
CA PRO A 610 -19.31 -22.07 -0.91
C PRO A 610 -19.50 -21.29 -2.22
N GLU A 611 -20.72 -20.84 -2.49
CA GLU A 611 -21.03 -19.98 -3.65
C GLU A 611 -20.29 -18.65 -3.60
N LYS A 612 -20.21 -18.00 -2.42
CA LYS A 612 -19.46 -16.75 -2.25
C LYS A 612 -17.95 -16.94 -2.37
N VAL A 613 -17.42 -18.09 -1.97
CA VAL A 613 -16.01 -18.45 -2.20
C VAL A 613 -15.73 -18.60 -3.70
N GLU A 614 -16.60 -19.29 -4.43
CA GLU A 614 -16.45 -19.50 -5.88
C GLU A 614 -16.49 -18.17 -6.64
N ARG A 615 -17.35 -17.24 -6.20
CA ARG A 615 -17.53 -15.91 -6.81
C ARG A 615 -16.65 -14.81 -6.24
N GLN A 616 -15.76 -15.09 -5.27
CA GLN A 616 -15.08 -14.05 -4.48
C GLN A 616 -14.37 -12.99 -5.33
N HIS A 617 -13.72 -13.39 -6.42
CA HIS A 617 -13.03 -12.47 -7.33
C HIS A 617 -13.98 -11.74 -8.28
N GLN A 618 -15.14 -12.32 -8.60
CA GLN A 618 -16.17 -11.65 -9.41
C GLN A 618 -16.92 -10.60 -8.59
N ASP A 619 -17.14 -10.87 -7.31
CA ASP A 619 -17.98 -10.05 -6.43
C ASP A 619 -17.18 -8.94 -5.73
N CYS A 620 -15.87 -9.09 -5.53
CA CYS A 620 -15.04 -8.06 -4.89
C CYS A 620 -14.91 -6.81 -5.75
N ASN A 621 -14.76 -5.65 -5.12
CA ASN A 621 -14.45 -4.41 -5.84
C ASN A 621 -13.03 -4.37 -6.40
N MET A 622 -12.05 -4.90 -5.67
CA MET A 622 -10.65 -4.99 -6.12
C MET A 622 -9.90 -6.13 -5.44
N GLN A 623 -8.78 -6.53 -6.04
CA GLN A 623 -7.89 -7.56 -5.52
C GLN A 623 -6.65 -6.91 -4.92
N VAL A 624 -6.20 -7.40 -3.77
CA VAL A 624 -4.97 -6.96 -3.11
C VAL A 624 -4.07 -8.17 -2.88
N VAL A 625 -2.89 -8.15 -3.51
CA VAL A 625 -1.91 -9.25 -3.45
C VAL A 625 -0.53 -8.72 -3.07
N TYR A 626 0.26 -9.53 -2.37
CA TYR A 626 1.66 -9.27 -2.09
C TYR A 626 2.46 -10.58 -2.27
N PRO A 627 2.71 -10.97 -3.54
CA PRO A 627 3.37 -12.23 -3.83
C PRO A 627 4.78 -12.33 -3.24
N THR A 628 5.26 -13.56 -3.02
CA THR A 628 6.63 -13.84 -2.52
C THR A 628 7.49 -14.67 -3.46
N THR A 629 6.91 -15.24 -4.54
CA THR A 629 7.64 -16.03 -5.54
C THR A 629 7.49 -15.47 -6.96
N PRO A 630 8.52 -15.63 -7.82
CA PRO A 630 8.42 -15.26 -9.23
C PRO A 630 7.28 -15.96 -9.98
N ALA A 631 7.01 -17.25 -9.71
CA ALA A 631 5.89 -17.98 -10.32
C ALA A 631 4.52 -17.38 -9.97
N ASN A 632 4.30 -17.00 -8.71
CA ASN A 632 3.06 -16.32 -8.35
C ASN A 632 2.94 -14.94 -9.02
N TYR A 633 4.04 -14.21 -9.19
CA TYR A 633 4.02 -12.96 -9.95
C TYR A 633 3.65 -13.18 -11.43
N PHE A 634 4.22 -14.20 -12.08
CA PHE A 634 3.85 -14.61 -13.44
C PHE A 634 2.35 -14.92 -13.55
N HIS A 635 1.83 -15.74 -12.64
CA HIS A 635 0.44 -16.16 -12.68
C HIS A 635 -0.54 -15.05 -12.37
N VAL A 636 -0.25 -14.17 -11.41
CA VAL A 636 -1.20 -13.13 -11.02
C VAL A 636 -1.42 -12.10 -12.14
N LEU A 637 -0.39 -11.83 -12.95
CA LEU A 637 -0.48 -11.00 -14.14
C LEU A 637 -1.35 -11.67 -15.22
N ARG A 638 -1.08 -12.94 -15.54
CA ARG A 638 -1.86 -13.70 -16.54
C ARG A 638 -3.31 -13.93 -16.10
N ARG A 639 -3.55 -14.07 -14.80
CA ARG A 639 -4.89 -14.19 -14.18
C ARG A 639 -5.80 -13.01 -14.49
N GLN A 640 -5.26 -11.79 -14.65
CA GLN A 640 -6.05 -10.61 -15.03
C GLN A 640 -6.72 -10.77 -16.40
N ILE A 641 -6.13 -11.58 -17.29
CA ILE A 641 -6.59 -11.79 -18.65
C ILE A 641 -7.40 -13.09 -18.78
N HIS A 642 -6.94 -14.17 -18.14
CA HIS A 642 -7.50 -15.51 -18.26
C HIS A 642 -8.87 -15.70 -17.58
N ARG A 643 -9.37 -14.68 -16.90
CA ARG A 643 -10.74 -14.63 -16.37
C ARG A 643 -11.67 -13.99 -17.39
N ASP A 644 -12.94 -14.39 -17.42
CA ASP A 644 -13.94 -13.77 -18.30
C ASP A 644 -14.62 -12.54 -17.65
N PHE A 645 -13.91 -11.94 -16.69
CA PHE A 645 -14.26 -10.69 -16.03
C PHE A 645 -12.98 -9.89 -15.75
N ARG A 646 -13.13 -8.61 -15.46
CA ARG A 646 -12.02 -7.71 -15.15
C ARG A 646 -12.27 -7.03 -13.81
N LYS A 647 -11.27 -7.11 -12.93
CA LYS A 647 -11.22 -6.39 -11.66
C LYS A 647 -9.88 -5.68 -11.54
N PRO A 648 -9.82 -4.52 -10.88
CA PRO A 648 -8.55 -3.94 -10.49
C PRO A 648 -7.70 -4.93 -9.70
N LEU A 649 -6.39 -4.85 -9.89
CA LEU A 649 -5.41 -5.59 -9.11
C LEU A 649 -4.42 -4.60 -8.51
N VAL A 650 -4.43 -4.48 -7.19
CA VAL A 650 -3.40 -3.78 -6.42
C VAL A 650 -2.33 -4.81 -6.08
N LEU A 651 -1.17 -4.68 -6.73
CA LEU A 651 -0.08 -5.62 -6.63
C LEU A 651 1.08 -4.98 -5.88
N PHE A 652 1.34 -5.46 -4.68
CA PHE A 652 2.55 -5.12 -3.94
C PHE A 652 3.67 -6.08 -4.32
N PHE A 653 4.87 -5.58 -4.57
CA PHE A 653 6.03 -6.45 -4.76
C PHE A 653 7.21 -5.92 -3.96
N SER A 654 7.99 -6.86 -3.44
CA SER A 654 9.12 -6.50 -2.60
C SER A 654 10.29 -6.02 -3.44
N LYS A 655 10.93 -4.94 -2.98
CA LYS A 655 12.19 -4.43 -3.52
C LYS A 655 13.34 -5.40 -3.28
N SER A 656 13.42 -5.99 -2.08
CA SER A 656 14.47 -6.92 -1.69
C SER A 656 14.35 -8.26 -2.43
N LEU A 657 13.12 -8.76 -2.64
CA LEU A 657 12.88 -10.04 -3.30
C LEU A 657 13.24 -10.08 -4.79
N LEU A 658 13.40 -8.92 -5.44
CA LEU A 658 13.85 -8.85 -6.84
C LEU A 658 15.16 -9.60 -7.09
N ARG A 659 16.04 -9.68 -6.07
CA ARG A 659 17.35 -10.35 -6.17
C ARG A 659 17.59 -11.38 -5.07
N HIS A 660 16.70 -11.52 -4.10
CA HIS A 660 16.87 -12.41 -2.95
C HIS A 660 17.14 -13.88 -3.38
N PRO A 661 18.17 -14.56 -2.87
CA PRO A 661 18.61 -15.87 -3.41
C PRO A 661 17.56 -16.98 -3.26
N LYS A 662 16.73 -16.93 -2.22
CA LYS A 662 15.62 -17.89 -2.02
C LYS A 662 14.32 -17.48 -2.70
N ALA A 663 14.22 -16.25 -3.25
CA ALA A 663 13.05 -15.82 -4.01
C ALA A 663 13.25 -16.17 -5.50
N ARG A 664 13.22 -17.47 -5.78
CA ARG A 664 13.40 -18.06 -7.10
C ARG A 664 12.31 -19.09 -7.36
N SER A 665 11.97 -19.27 -8.62
CA SER A 665 11.04 -20.30 -9.07
C SER A 665 11.65 -21.17 -10.16
N ASN A 666 11.06 -22.33 -10.35
CA ASN A 666 11.35 -23.23 -11.45
C ASN A 666 10.33 -23.02 -12.59
N LEU A 667 10.66 -23.50 -13.78
CA LEU A 667 9.82 -23.35 -14.96
C LEU A 667 8.56 -24.22 -14.87
N ASP A 668 8.63 -25.38 -14.20
CA ASP A 668 7.51 -26.28 -13.98
C ASP A 668 6.37 -25.64 -13.16
N GLU A 669 6.70 -24.68 -12.31
CA GLU A 669 5.73 -23.84 -11.57
C GLU A 669 4.99 -22.83 -12.47
N MET A 670 5.33 -22.70 -13.76
CA MET A 670 4.73 -21.72 -14.69
C MET A 670 4.08 -22.35 -15.92
N VAL A 671 4.01 -23.68 -16.00
CA VAL A 671 3.56 -24.40 -17.21
C VAL A 671 2.27 -25.19 -17.01
N GLY A 672 1.57 -25.48 -18.11
CA GLY A 672 0.40 -26.36 -18.10
C GLY A 672 -0.75 -25.85 -17.22
N SER A 673 -1.21 -26.67 -16.27
CA SER A 673 -2.36 -26.37 -15.40
C SER A 673 -2.03 -25.59 -14.13
N THR A 674 -0.80 -25.08 -14.00
CA THR A 674 -0.37 -24.24 -12.88
C THR A 674 -1.16 -22.93 -12.80
N HIS A 675 -1.28 -22.41 -11.58
CA HIS A 675 -2.07 -21.23 -11.28
C HIS A 675 -1.54 -20.46 -10.09
N PHE A 676 -2.00 -19.23 -9.95
CA PHE A 676 -1.64 -18.38 -8.81
C PHE A 676 -2.09 -19.02 -7.49
N GLU A 677 -1.14 -19.22 -6.58
CA GLU A 677 -1.41 -19.73 -5.23
C GLU A 677 -1.83 -18.60 -4.31
N ARG A 678 -3.11 -18.56 -3.91
CA ARG A 678 -3.66 -17.52 -3.03
C ARG A 678 -3.10 -17.58 -1.60
N TYR A 679 -2.73 -18.78 -1.18
CA TYR A 679 -2.17 -19.11 0.11
C TYR A 679 -1.15 -20.21 -0.11
N ILE A 680 0.06 -20.03 0.41
CA ILE A 680 1.11 -21.04 0.35
C ILE A 680 1.29 -21.59 1.77
N PRO A 681 0.98 -22.89 2.01
CA PRO A 681 1.24 -23.51 3.30
C PRO A 681 2.74 -23.59 3.60
N GLU A 682 3.08 -23.90 4.84
CA GLU A 682 4.46 -24.19 5.24
C GLU A 682 5.10 -25.25 4.31
N PRO A 683 6.16 -24.89 3.57
CA PRO A 683 6.75 -25.78 2.57
C PRO A 683 7.86 -26.68 3.11
N VAL A 684 8.38 -26.45 4.33
CA VAL A 684 9.53 -27.21 4.85
C VAL A 684 9.07 -28.52 5.49
N GLU A 685 9.68 -29.63 5.03
CA GLU A 685 9.38 -30.99 5.51
C GLU A 685 10.13 -31.38 6.80
N ASP A 686 11.18 -30.65 7.19
CA ASP A 686 11.98 -30.92 8.41
C ASP A 686 11.36 -30.35 9.71
N LEU A 687 10.03 -30.23 9.75
CA LEU A 687 9.30 -29.84 10.95
C LEU A 687 8.85 -31.05 11.75
N VAL A 688 8.52 -30.83 13.02
CA VAL A 688 7.86 -31.86 13.83
C VAL A 688 6.45 -32.17 13.29
N GLU A 689 5.88 -33.29 13.71
CA GLU A 689 4.53 -33.69 13.33
C GLU A 689 3.49 -32.59 13.63
N PRO A 690 2.40 -32.47 12.86
CA PRO A 690 1.45 -31.37 12.99
C PRO A 690 0.89 -31.16 14.42
N GLU A 691 0.71 -32.22 15.20
CA GLU A 691 0.29 -32.17 16.60
C GLU A 691 1.36 -31.61 17.54
N GLN A 692 2.63 -31.66 17.15
CA GLN A 692 3.76 -31.14 17.93
C GLN A 692 4.09 -29.69 17.57
N ILE A 693 3.48 -29.14 16.50
CA ILE A 693 3.62 -27.73 16.13
C ILE A 693 2.98 -26.87 17.22
N LYS A 694 3.79 -25.99 17.81
CA LYS A 694 3.37 -25.09 18.89
C LYS A 694 2.92 -23.72 18.39
N ARG A 695 3.30 -23.35 17.17
CA ARG A 695 2.91 -22.07 16.58
C ARG A 695 2.71 -22.14 15.07
N HIS A 696 1.65 -21.49 14.62
CA HIS A 696 1.37 -21.23 13.22
C HIS A 696 1.42 -19.73 12.95
N ILE A 697 2.48 -19.29 12.27
CA ILE A 697 2.68 -17.92 11.84
C ILE A 697 2.08 -17.75 10.43
N LEU A 698 1.16 -16.81 10.28
CA LEU A 698 0.69 -16.32 8.99
C LEU A 698 1.36 -14.97 8.72
N CYS A 699 1.82 -14.77 7.49
CA CYS A 699 2.45 -13.53 7.05
C CYS A 699 2.17 -13.26 5.56
N THR A 700 2.58 -12.10 5.06
CA THR A 700 2.51 -11.76 3.63
C THR A 700 3.77 -10.99 3.23
N GLY A 701 4.20 -11.12 1.97
CA GLY A 701 5.37 -10.40 1.47
C GLY A 701 6.71 -10.83 2.07
N GLN A 702 7.68 -9.91 2.04
CA GLN A 702 9.10 -10.22 2.27
C GLN A 702 9.45 -10.74 3.66
N VAL A 703 8.65 -10.41 4.67
CA VAL A 703 8.87 -10.83 6.07
C VAL A 703 8.96 -12.36 6.21
N TYR A 704 8.34 -13.11 5.29
CA TYR A 704 8.48 -14.57 5.21
C TYR A 704 9.94 -15.02 5.19
N PHE A 705 10.78 -14.38 4.38
CA PHE A 705 12.18 -14.80 4.23
C PHE A 705 13.00 -14.47 5.47
N THR A 706 12.70 -13.35 6.14
CA THR A 706 13.30 -12.99 7.44
C THR A 706 12.94 -14.02 8.51
N LEU A 707 11.66 -14.44 8.59
CA LEU A 707 11.20 -15.46 9.53
C LEU A 707 11.80 -16.83 9.23
N LEU A 708 11.85 -17.22 7.95
CA LEU A 708 12.42 -18.49 7.51
C LEU A 708 13.91 -18.58 7.87
N GLN A 709 14.68 -17.53 7.56
CA GLN A 709 16.10 -17.45 7.90
C GLN A 709 16.31 -17.59 9.42
N ALA A 710 15.56 -16.83 10.22
CA ALA A 710 15.67 -16.89 11.67
C ALA A 710 15.30 -18.26 12.26
N ARG A 711 14.30 -18.94 11.67
CA ARG A 711 13.91 -20.30 12.08
C ARG A 711 15.02 -21.31 11.79
N GLU A 712 15.60 -21.25 10.59
CA GLU A 712 16.69 -22.15 10.15
C GLU A 712 17.96 -21.95 10.99
N GLU A 713 18.40 -20.69 11.16
CA GLU A 713 19.61 -20.35 11.93
C GLU A 713 19.55 -20.84 13.39
N ARG A 714 18.34 -20.94 13.95
CA ARG A 714 18.09 -21.37 15.34
C ARG A 714 17.67 -22.84 15.46
N GLY A 715 17.56 -23.56 14.35
CA GLY A 715 17.14 -24.97 14.34
C GLY A 715 15.75 -25.23 14.92
N ILE A 716 14.82 -24.28 14.78
CA ILE A 716 13.47 -24.39 15.34
C ILE A 716 12.58 -25.24 14.44
N LYS A 717 12.02 -26.34 14.98
CA LYS A 717 11.23 -27.32 14.23
C LYS A 717 9.74 -27.33 14.57
N ASP A 718 9.30 -26.64 15.62
CA ASP A 718 7.93 -26.63 16.13
C ASP A 718 7.12 -25.37 15.74
N VAL A 719 7.57 -24.63 14.73
CA VAL A 719 6.93 -23.41 14.22
C VAL A 719 6.68 -23.52 12.71
N ALA A 720 5.41 -23.50 12.32
CA ALA A 720 4.99 -23.43 10.91
C ALA A 720 4.80 -21.97 10.48
N ILE A 721 5.24 -21.62 9.27
CA ILE A 721 5.18 -20.29 8.66
C ILE A 721 4.47 -20.41 7.30
N SER A 722 3.25 -19.88 7.22
CA SER A 722 2.47 -19.85 5.98
C SER A 722 2.36 -18.45 5.40
N ARG A 723 2.17 -18.37 4.09
CA ARG A 723 2.09 -17.12 3.34
C ARG A 723 0.67 -16.87 2.81
N VAL A 724 0.15 -15.69 3.07
CA VAL A 724 -1.10 -15.17 2.51
C VAL A 724 -0.74 -14.27 1.33
N GLU A 725 -0.66 -14.83 0.13
CA GLU A 725 -0.25 -14.12 -1.09
C GLU A 725 -1.37 -13.22 -1.63
N GLN A 726 -2.63 -13.67 -1.47
CA GLN A 726 -3.82 -12.85 -1.70
C GLN A 726 -4.41 -12.43 -0.37
N VAL A 727 -4.25 -11.15 -0.05
CA VAL A 727 -4.78 -10.57 1.18
C VAL A 727 -6.28 -10.29 1.01
N SER A 728 -6.68 -9.72 -0.14
CA SER A 728 -8.08 -9.50 -0.50
C SER A 728 -8.38 -10.01 -1.92
N PRO A 729 -9.50 -10.74 -2.14
CA PRO A 729 -10.38 -11.31 -1.13
C PRO A 729 -9.66 -12.32 -0.23
N PHE A 730 -10.00 -12.38 1.06
CA PHE A 730 -9.33 -13.26 2.00
C PHE A 730 -9.66 -14.75 1.71
N PRO A 731 -8.65 -15.63 1.56
CA PRO A 731 -8.84 -17.01 1.10
C PRO A 731 -9.31 -17.95 2.24
N TYR A 732 -10.53 -17.75 2.73
CA TYR A 732 -11.13 -18.55 3.82
C TYR A 732 -11.09 -20.06 3.57
N ASP A 733 -11.35 -20.48 2.34
CA ASP A 733 -11.38 -21.88 1.91
C ASP A 733 -10.02 -22.58 2.01
N MET A 734 -8.93 -21.82 1.90
CA MET A 734 -7.57 -22.33 2.06
C MET A 734 -7.07 -22.15 3.49
N VAL A 735 -7.26 -20.96 4.08
CA VAL A 735 -6.70 -20.67 5.42
C VAL A 735 -7.35 -21.55 6.48
N THR A 736 -8.68 -21.67 6.50
CA THR A 736 -9.42 -22.37 7.56
C THR A 736 -8.97 -23.82 7.79
N PRO A 737 -8.89 -24.70 6.77
CA PRO A 737 -8.39 -26.06 7.00
C PRO A 737 -6.92 -26.10 7.43
N HIS A 738 -6.09 -25.15 6.98
CA HIS A 738 -4.68 -25.09 7.37
C HIS A 738 -4.47 -24.60 8.80
N LEU A 739 -5.37 -23.77 9.35
CA LEU A 739 -5.35 -23.46 10.78
C LEU A 739 -5.56 -24.74 11.60
N ASP A 740 -6.49 -25.61 11.19
CA ASP A 740 -6.85 -26.83 11.93
C ASP A 740 -5.81 -27.96 11.76
N LYS A 741 -4.94 -27.89 10.73
CA LYS A 741 -3.82 -28.82 10.54
C LYS A 741 -2.91 -28.89 11.76
N TYR A 742 -2.75 -27.78 12.49
CA TYR A 742 -1.88 -27.70 13.68
C TYR A 742 -2.73 -27.52 14.94
N PRO A 743 -3.27 -28.61 15.53
CA PRO A 743 -4.31 -28.52 16.56
C PRO A 743 -3.84 -27.84 17.85
N ASN A 744 -2.56 -27.97 18.19
CA ASN A 744 -1.98 -27.45 19.42
C ASN A 744 -1.30 -26.08 19.25
N ALA A 745 -1.31 -25.53 18.04
CA ALA A 745 -0.59 -24.31 17.73
C ALA A 745 -1.31 -23.04 18.21
N ASP A 746 -0.54 -22.03 18.61
CA ASP A 746 -1.04 -20.65 18.63
C ASP A 746 -1.11 -20.08 17.22
N LEU A 747 -2.16 -19.30 16.95
CA LEU A 747 -2.27 -18.54 15.72
C LEU A 747 -1.58 -17.18 15.89
N LEU A 748 -0.71 -16.81 14.96
CA LEU A 748 0.01 -15.53 14.98
C LEU A 748 0.03 -14.89 13.60
N TRP A 749 -0.21 -13.59 13.52
CA TRP A 749 0.02 -12.78 12.32
C TRP A 749 1.33 -12.01 12.49
N CYS A 750 2.27 -12.21 11.57
CA CYS A 750 3.54 -11.47 11.55
C CYS A 750 3.61 -10.54 10.34
N GLN A 751 4.01 -9.29 10.58
CA GLN A 751 4.21 -8.29 9.53
C GLN A 751 5.36 -7.35 9.87
N GLU A 752 5.99 -6.77 8.85
CA GLU A 752 7.03 -5.76 9.03
C GLU A 752 6.43 -4.36 9.30
N GLU A 753 5.21 -4.12 8.85
CA GLU A 753 4.57 -2.83 9.01
C GLU A 753 4.17 -2.56 10.47
N PRO A 754 4.11 -1.27 10.89
CA PRO A 754 3.53 -0.85 12.17
C PRO A 754 2.12 -1.39 12.41
N LEU A 755 1.72 -1.53 13.67
CA LEU A 755 0.40 -2.06 14.08
C LEU A 755 -0.79 -1.33 13.43
N ASN A 756 -0.65 -0.02 13.20
CA ASN A 756 -1.64 0.83 12.55
C ASN A 756 -1.53 0.86 11.02
N ASN A 757 -0.58 0.13 10.44
CA ASN A 757 -0.32 -0.03 9.01
C ASN A 757 -0.36 -1.54 8.64
N GLY A 758 -0.01 -1.86 7.39
CA GLY A 758 0.06 -3.25 6.95
C GLY A 758 -1.31 -3.92 6.91
N ALA A 759 -1.33 -5.25 6.92
CA ALA A 759 -2.57 -5.99 6.76
C ALA A 759 -3.27 -6.34 8.08
N TRP A 760 -2.66 -6.09 9.25
CA TRP A 760 -3.18 -6.52 10.56
C TRP A 760 -4.65 -6.16 10.80
N SER A 761 -5.03 -4.89 10.63
CA SER A 761 -6.39 -4.41 10.89
C SER A 761 -7.44 -5.05 9.98
N TYR A 762 -7.03 -5.51 8.80
CA TYR A 762 -7.87 -6.24 7.86
C TYR A 762 -7.90 -7.74 8.15
N ILE A 763 -6.73 -8.34 8.40
CA ILE A 763 -6.55 -9.80 8.51
C ILE A 763 -6.97 -10.36 9.88
N GLY A 764 -6.67 -9.67 10.98
CA GLY A 764 -6.94 -10.16 12.34
C GLY A 764 -8.40 -10.63 12.54
N PRO A 765 -9.41 -9.78 12.22
CA PRO A 765 -10.82 -10.16 12.27
C PRO A 765 -11.19 -11.34 11.35
N ARG A 766 -10.54 -11.49 10.20
CA ARG A 766 -10.83 -12.54 9.21
C ARG A 766 -10.23 -13.88 9.62
N ILE A 767 -9.03 -13.88 10.19
CA ILE A 767 -8.46 -15.07 10.83
C ILE A 767 -9.34 -15.51 11.99
N TYR A 768 -9.83 -14.60 12.83
CA TYR A 768 -10.76 -14.95 13.92
C TYR A 768 -12.05 -15.62 13.39
N THR A 769 -12.62 -15.09 12.30
CA THR A 769 -13.78 -15.69 11.63
C THR A 769 -13.47 -17.07 11.04
N ALA A 770 -12.29 -17.26 10.44
CA ALA A 770 -11.83 -18.56 9.96
C ALA A 770 -11.63 -19.56 11.10
N ALA A 771 -10.89 -19.16 12.15
CA ALA A 771 -10.62 -19.95 13.34
C ALA A 771 -11.91 -20.40 14.04
N SER A 772 -12.94 -19.56 14.04
CA SER A 772 -14.28 -19.89 14.58
C SER A 772 -14.98 -21.05 13.85
N ARG A 773 -14.51 -21.46 12.67
CA ARG A 773 -14.99 -22.63 11.91
C ARG A 773 -14.10 -23.88 12.05
N THR A 774 -12.99 -23.77 12.76
CA THR A 774 -12.06 -24.89 13.00
C THR A 774 -12.48 -25.70 14.23
N GLN A 775 -11.99 -26.93 14.36
CA GLN A 775 -12.20 -27.75 15.55
C GLN A 775 -11.31 -27.31 16.71
N HIS A 776 -10.05 -26.96 16.43
CA HIS A 776 -9.02 -26.78 17.45
C HIS A 776 -8.74 -25.31 17.84
N HIS A 777 -9.18 -24.35 17.02
CA HIS A 777 -8.91 -22.91 17.24
C HIS A 777 -10.17 -22.05 17.38
N LYS A 778 -11.32 -22.67 17.61
CA LYS A 778 -12.60 -21.96 17.76
C LYS A 778 -12.52 -20.89 18.85
N GLY A 779 -12.84 -19.64 18.48
CA GLY A 779 -12.82 -18.50 19.40
C GLY A 779 -11.43 -17.93 19.70
N LYS A 780 -10.37 -18.46 19.11
CA LYS A 780 -9.02 -17.88 19.24
C LYS A 780 -8.85 -16.71 18.28
N TYR A 781 -8.38 -15.59 18.80
CA TYR A 781 -7.92 -14.45 18.00
C TYR A 781 -6.41 -14.61 17.74
N PRO A 782 -5.89 -14.32 16.54
CA PRO A 782 -4.45 -14.42 16.30
C PRO A 782 -3.67 -13.41 17.14
N TYR A 783 -2.47 -13.77 17.58
CA TYR A 783 -1.53 -12.82 18.16
C TYR A 783 -0.95 -11.91 17.07
N TYR A 784 -0.60 -10.68 17.43
CA TYR A 784 0.13 -9.76 16.55
C TYR A 784 1.63 -9.80 16.85
N ALA A 785 2.45 -9.87 15.81
CA ALA A 785 3.87 -9.58 15.88
C ALA A 785 4.29 -8.65 14.73
N GLY A 786 4.69 -7.43 15.06
CA GLY A 786 5.19 -6.46 14.09
C GLY A 786 5.62 -5.18 14.80
N ARG A 787 5.87 -4.11 14.03
CA ARG A 787 6.31 -2.82 14.59
C ARG A 787 5.22 -2.19 15.46
N GLU A 788 5.65 -1.43 16.48
CA GLU A 788 4.74 -0.60 17.28
C GLU A 788 4.07 0.48 16.42
N PRO A 789 2.87 0.96 16.78
CA PRO A 789 2.19 1.98 16.01
C PRO A 789 3.00 3.28 15.96
N THR A 790 3.04 3.90 14.78
CA THR A 790 3.79 5.15 14.54
C THR A 790 3.03 6.05 13.56
N SER A 791 3.19 7.37 13.71
CA SER A 791 2.65 8.35 12.77
C SER A 791 3.46 8.40 11.47
N SER A 792 4.78 8.25 11.57
CA SER A 792 5.68 8.05 10.43
C SER A 792 5.59 6.62 9.94
N ILE A 793 5.66 6.41 8.62
CA ILE A 793 5.61 5.06 8.01
C ILE A 793 6.75 4.19 8.50
N ALA A 794 7.97 4.73 8.50
CA ALA A 794 9.17 4.05 8.95
C ALA A 794 10.10 5.05 9.65
N THR A 795 11.09 4.54 10.37
CA THR A 795 12.17 5.36 10.94
C THR A 795 13.15 5.79 9.85
N GLY A 796 13.62 7.04 9.90
CA GLY A 796 14.73 7.51 9.07
C GLY A 796 16.12 7.07 9.58
N SER A 797 16.19 6.45 10.76
CA SER A 797 17.45 5.99 11.36
C SER A 797 17.65 4.50 11.11
N LYS A 798 18.68 4.16 10.32
CA LYS A 798 19.07 2.77 10.04
C LYS A 798 19.39 1.98 11.33
N ARG A 799 19.96 2.63 12.35
CA ARG A 799 20.25 2.02 13.67
C ARG A 799 18.96 1.59 14.38
N VAL A 800 17.95 2.48 14.40
CA VAL A 800 16.64 2.18 15.00
C VAL A 800 15.91 1.11 14.19
N PHE A 801 16.03 1.15 12.85
CA PHE A 801 15.43 0.18 11.95
C PHE A 801 15.93 -1.24 12.24
N ASN A 802 17.26 -1.45 12.22
CA ASN A 802 17.86 -2.75 12.49
C ASN A 802 17.48 -3.27 13.89
N GLY A 803 17.49 -2.39 14.90
CA GLY A 803 17.11 -2.75 16.27
C GLY A 803 15.63 -3.08 16.46
N ALA A 804 14.73 -2.62 15.58
CA ALA A 804 13.31 -3.01 15.58
C ALA A 804 13.11 -4.38 14.91
N GLU A 805 13.79 -4.62 13.78
CA GLU A 805 13.76 -5.90 13.06
C GLU A 805 14.26 -7.06 13.95
N THR A 806 15.33 -6.85 14.71
CA THR A 806 15.83 -7.84 15.69
C THR A 806 14.82 -8.11 16.81
N ARG A 807 14.10 -7.08 17.28
CA ARG A 807 13.09 -7.20 18.35
C ARG A 807 11.87 -8.01 17.92
N GLU A 808 11.41 -7.86 16.68
CA GLU A 808 10.26 -8.59 16.12
C GLU A 808 10.52 -10.10 16.02
N VAL A 809 11.71 -10.48 15.57
CA VAL A 809 12.16 -11.87 15.47
C VAL A 809 12.47 -12.47 16.85
N GLN A 810 13.06 -11.69 17.77
CA GLN A 810 13.39 -12.15 19.13
C GLN A 810 12.16 -12.35 20.02
N ARG A 811 11.19 -11.42 20.03
CA ARG A 811 9.93 -11.55 20.80
C ARG A 811 9.15 -12.81 20.44
N CYS A 812 9.26 -13.27 19.20
CA CYS A 812 8.60 -14.50 18.78
C CYS A 812 9.24 -15.78 19.38
N LEU A 813 10.50 -15.79 19.82
CA LEU A 813 11.28 -17.05 19.88
C LEU A 813 11.95 -17.42 21.22
N ILE A 814 12.20 -16.52 22.19
CA ILE A 814 13.14 -16.84 23.32
C ILE A 814 12.46 -17.22 24.66
N ALA A 815 11.72 -16.33 25.33
CA ALA A 815 11.13 -16.62 26.66
C ALA A 815 10.16 -17.82 26.65
N ILE A 816 9.46 -17.99 25.54
CA ILE A 816 8.51 -19.07 25.31
C ILE A 816 9.22 -20.41 25.14
N THR A 817 10.35 -20.45 24.41
CA THR A 817 11.07 -21.70 24.16
C THR A 817 11.80 -22.21 25.41
N LEU A 818 12.34 -21.31 26.24
CA LEU A 818 12.90 -21.67 27.55
C LEU A 818 11.85 -22.34 28.45
N THR A 819 10.67 -21.72 28.56
CA THR A 819 9.57 -22.23 29.38
C THR A 819 9.09 -23.61 28.91
N LEU A 820 8.98 -23.81 27.59
CA LEU A 820 8.57 -25.09 27.01
C LEU A 820 9.60 -26.20 27.24
N GLU A 821 10.89 -25.88 27.22
CA GLU A 821 11.94 -26.86 27.52
C GLU A 821 12.00 -27.22 29.00
N ALA A 822 11.77 -26.26 29.91
CA ALA A 822 11.61 -26.58 31.32
C ALA A 822 10.42 -27.55 31.55
N VAL A 823 9.30 -27.34 30.86
CA VAL A 823 8.15 -28.27 30.89
C VAL A 823 8.52 -29.64 30.31
N SER A 824 9.23 -29.70 29.18
CA SER A 824 9.63 -30.97 28.53
C SER A 824 10.54 -31.81 29.44
N ARG A 825 11.45 -31.14 30.17
CA ARG A 825 12.36 -31.73 31.15
C ARG A 825 11.72 -31.98 32.52
N ARG A 826 10.40 -31.76 32.65
CA ARG A 826 9.60 -32.02 33.86
C ARG A 826 10.04 -31.23 35.09
N PHE A 827 10.49 -29.99 34.89
CA PHE A 827 10.74 -29.09 36.01
C PHE A 827 9.44 -28.84 36.77
N ARG A 828 9.49 -28.85 38.11
CA ARG A 828 8.34 -28.54 38.97
C ARG A 828 8.10 -27.04 39.08
N VAL A 829 9.19 -26.29 39.20
CA VAL A 829 9.21 -24.82 39.24
C VAL A 829 10.33 -24.34 38.33
N PHE A 830 10.08 -23.28 37.56
CA PHE A 830 11.05 -22.63 36.72
C PHE A 830 11.11 -21.13 37.01
N GLY A 831 12.28 -20.65 37.37
CA GLY A 831 12.54 -19.23 37.57
C GLY A 831 12.92 -18.58 36.25
N LEU A 832 12.09 -17.65 35.77
CA LEU A 832 12.44 -16.76 34.66
C LEU A 832 13.05 -15.50 35.24
N THR A 833 14.33 -15.27 35.02
CA THR A 833 15.07 -14.11 35.52
C THR A 833 15.55 -13.25 34.34
N GLU A 834 15.57 -11.94 34.52
CA GLU A 834 16.21 -10.98 33.60
C GLU A 834 17.12 -10.07 34.42
N HIS A 835 18.18 -9.55 33.79
CA HIS A 835 19.08 -8.59 34.44
C HIS A 835 18.38 -7.25 34.69
N VAL A 836 18.80 -6.56 35.76
CA VAL A 836 18.37 -5.17 36.00
C VAL A 836 18.74 -4.28 34.81
N PRO A 837 17.82 -3.45 34.30
CA PRO A 837 18.13 -2.56 33.18
C PRO A 837 19.24 -1.56 33.56
N ARG A 838 20.16 -1.31 32.62
CA ARG A 838 21.27 -0.35 32.79
C ARG A 838 20.78 1.09 32.77
N TYR A 839 21.41 1.96 33.57
CA TYR A 839 21.03 3.38 33.70
C TYR A 839 22.11 4.38 33.28
N ARG A 840 23.33 3.92 33.01
CA ARG A 840 24.41 4.76 32.47
C ARG A 840 25.14 4.03 31.35
N GLU A 841 25.56 4.78 30.33
CA GLU A 841 26.28 4.23 29.18
C GLU A 841 27.64 3.62 29.56
N VAL A 842 28.25 4.13 30.65
CA VAL A 842 29.53 3.62 31.17
C VAL A 842 29.41 2.21 31.74
N ASP A 843 28.20 1.79 32.12
CA ASP A 843 27.94 0.47 32.67
C ASP A 843 27.60 -0.55 31.58
N LEU A 844 27.47 -0.16 30.31
CA LEU A 844 27.07 -1.09 29.27
C LEU A 844 28.17 -2.14 29.01
N TYR A 845 27.77 -3.41 28.90
CA TYR A 845 28.64 -4.44 28.33
C TYR A 845 29.12 -3.98 26.94
N PRO A 846 30.31 -4.39 26.48
CA PRO A 846 30.84 -3.98 25.18
C PRO A 846 29.87 -4.16 24.00
N GLU A 847 29.04 -5.20 24.04
CA GLU A 847 27.99 -5.49 23.05
C GLU A 847 26.72 -4.64 23.21
N GLU A 848 26.44 -4.13 24.40
CA GLU A 848 25.28 -3.26 24.66
C GLU A 848 25.55 -1.80 24.29
N LYS A 849 26.81 -1.41 24.05
CA LYS A 849 27.19 -0.02 23.68
C LYS A 849 26.52 0.47 22.40
N GLU A 850 26.05 -0.45 21.55
CA GLU A 850 25.29 -0.14 20.35
C GLU A 850 23.78 0.05 20.60
N LEU A 851 23.31 -0.18 21.83
CA LEU A 851 21.94 0.05 22.30
C LEU A 851 21.85 1.34 23.13
N SER A 852 20.68 1.98 23.13
CA SER A 852 20.41 3.12 24.04
C SER A 852 19.78 2.62 25.34
N LEU A 853 20.04 3.30 26.47
CA LEU A 853 19.44 2.99 27.77
C LEU A 853 17.90 2.93 27.75
N GLN A 854 17.26 3.72 26.89
CA GLN A 854 15.81 3.68 26.69
C GLN A 854 15.33 2.35 26.10
N VAL A 855 16.12 1.76 25.19
CA VAL A 855 15.82 0.47 24.55
C VAL A 855 15.97 -0.68 25.54
N LEU A 856 17.03 -0.67 26.34
CA LEU A 856 17.24 -1.68 27.40
C LEU A 856 16.10 -1.66 28.44
N ASN A 857 15.68 -0.47 28.87
CA ASN A 857 14.52 -0.33 29.75
C ASN A 857 13.20 -0.83 29.11
N GLN A 858 13.00 -0.60 27.81
CA GLN A 858 11.83 -1.14 27.10
C GLN A 858 11.87 -2.67 26.96
N GLN A 859 13.04 -3.25 26.76
CA GLN A 859 13.22 -4.71 26.72
C GLN A 859 12.88 -5.33 28.07
N PHE A 860 13.35 -4.72 29.16
CA PHE A 860 13.04 -5.17 30.51
C PHE A 860 11.53 -5.16 30.82
N VAL A 861 10.81 -4.09 30.46
CA VAL A 861 9.35 -4.05 30.64
C VAL A 861 8.65 -5.12 29.82
N ALA A 862 9.07 -5.32 28.56
CA ALA A 862 8.49 -6.35 27.70
C ALA A 862 8.74 -7.77 28.20
N PHE A 863 9.91 -8.01 28.82
CA PHE A 863 10.20 -9.27 29.50
C PHE A 863 9.21 -9.54 30.64
N LEU A 864 8.96 -8.55 31.50
CA LEU A 864 8.04 -8.70 32.64
C LEU A 864 6.61 -9.02 32.20
N GLU A 865 6.12 -8.34 31.15
CA GLU A 865 4.80 -8.60 30.57
C GLU A 865 4.69 -10.02 30.00
N GLU A 866 5.71 -10.46 29.27
CA GLU A 866 5.74 -11.81 28.69
C GLU A 866 5.89 -12.90 29.75
N ALA A 867 6.74 -12.69 30.75
CA ALA A 867 6.93 -13.63 31.86
C ALA A 867 5.63 -13.81 32.67
N ALA A 868 4.90 -12.72 32.94
CA ALA A 868 3.58 -12.77 33.58
C ALA A 868 2.56 -13.56 32.74
N ARG A 869 2.56 -13.35 31.41
CA ARG A 869 1.70 -14.08 30.48
C ARG A 869 2.02 -15.58 30.45
N LEU A 870 3.31 -15.95 30.41
CA LEU A 870 3.73 -17.35 30.42
C LEU A 870 3.35 -18.04 31.72
N LYS A 871 3.51 -17.35 32.84
CA LYS A 871 3.10 -17.84 34.16
C LYS A 871 1.61 -18.18 34.22
N GLU A 872 0.74 -17.28 33.75
CA GLU A 872 -0.71 -17.57 33.69
C GLU A 872 -1.00 -18.77 32.78
N ARG A 873 -0.37 -18.79 31.60
CA ARG A 873 -0.61 -19.81 30.58
C ARG A 873 -0.20 -21.23 31.01
N TYR A 874 0.96 -21.37 31.63
CA TYR A 874 1.53 -22.69 31.96
C TYR A 874 1.34 -23.08 33.42
N ALA A 875 0.52 -22.34 34.18
CA ALA A 875 0.24 -22.58 35.61
C ALA A 875 -0.21 -24.02 35.93
N SER A 876 -0.86 -24.71 34.98
CA SER A 876 -1.29 -26.11 35.13
C SER A 876 -0.18 -27.14 34.88
N SER A 877 0.93 -26.73 34.25
CA SER A 877 2.00 -27.60 33.77
C SER A 877 3.31 -27.42 34.55
N ILE A 878 3.61 -26.18 34.97
CA ILE A 878 4.82 -25.84 35.72
C ILE A 878 4.57 -24.58 36.56
N GLY A 879 5.16 -24.51 37.76
CA GLY A 879 5.19 -23.26 38.51
C GLY A 879 6.19 -22.30 37.90
N ILE A 880 5.76 -21.15 37.36
CA ILE A 880 6.69 -20.12 36.86
C ILE A 880 6.82 -19.02 37.90
N LEU A 881 8.05 -18.71 38.27
CA LEU A 881 8.39 -17.56 39.10
C LEU A 881 9.08 -16.52 38.23
N VAL A 882 8.62 -15.26 38.27
CA VAL A 882 9.30 -14.17 37.59
C VAL A 882 10.27 -13.52 38.55
N GLY A 883 11.54 -13.41 38.18
CA GLY A 883 12.61 -12.92 39.02
C GLY A 883 13.42 -11.83 38.35
N LEU A 884 14.26 -11.19 39.17
CA LEU A 884 15.19 -10.16 38.75
C LEU A 884 16.59 -10.53 39.24
N GLU A 885 17.58 -10.49 38.36
CA GLU A 885 18.98 -10.71 38.73
C GLU A 885 19.66 -9.36 38.94
N THR A 886 20.16 -9.14 40.15
CA THR A 886 20.83 -7.89 40.49
C THR A 886 22.23 -7.87 39.90
N GLU A 887 22.52 -6.91 39.04
CA GLU A 887 23.89 -6.64 38.65
C GLU A 887 24.44 -5.50 39.51
N TYR A 888 25.15 -5.82 40.60
CA TYR A 888 25.79 -4.77 41.39
C TYR A 888 26.91 -4.11 40.59
N ILE A 889 26.78 -2.80 40.35
CA ILE A 889 27.77 -1.99 39.61
C ILE A 889 28.32 -0.88 40.50
N THR A 890 27.43 -0.04 41.06
CA THR A 890 27.75 1.06 41.99
C THR A 890 26.65 1.26 43.05
N PRO A 891 26.90 2.04 44.13
CA PRO A 891 25.88 2.36 45.13
C PRO A 891 24.60 3.02 44.56
N ARG A 892 24.71 3.75 43.45
CA ARG A 892 23.56 4.39 42.80
C ARG A 892 22.63 3.38 42.12
N ASP A 893 23.17 2.28 41.61
CA ASP A 893 22.38 1.22 40.98
C ASP A 893 21.50 0.50 42.01
N LEU A 894 21.92 0.47 43.29
CA LEU A 894 21.07 0.02 44.39
C LEU A 894 19.87 0.97 44.61
N GLU A 895 20.04 2.29 44.47
CA GLU A 895 18.93 3.25 44.61
C GLU A 895 17.93 3.12 43.46
N GLU A 896 18.42 2.86 42.25
CA GLU A 896 17.59 2.66 41.06
C GLU A 896 16.86 1.32 41.11
N LEU A 897 17.50 0.25 41.58
CA LEU A 897 16.85 -1.04 41.85
C LEU A 897 15.75 -0.92 42.92
N GLU A 898 15.96 -0.15 43.99
CA GLU A 898 14.89 0.18 44.95
C GLU A 898 13.72 0.89 44.27
N SER A 899 14.01 1.80 43.34
CA SER A 899 12.99 2.48 42.54
C SER A 899 12.20 1.51 41.66
N ILE A 900 12.86 0.55 40.99
CA ILE A 900 12.17 -0.49 40.19
C ILE A 900 11.25 -1.32 41.10
N LEU A 901 11.79 -1.84 42.20
CA LEU A 901 11.04 -2.68 43.12
C LEU A 901 9.85 -1.93 43.73
N HIS A 902 9.98 -0.63 44.00
CA HIS A 902 8.90 0.21 44.52
C HIS A 902 7.87 0.62 43.46
N LYS A 903 8.33 1.08 42.29
CA LYS A 903 7.49 1.51 41.16
C LYS A 903 6.62 0.36 40.66
N HIS A 904 7.15 -0.85 40.69
CA HIS A 904 6.46 -2.02 40.19
C HIS A 904 5.75 -2.80 41.31
N GLN A 905 6.02 -2.59 42.61
CA GLN A 905 5.51 -3.41 43.74
C GLN A 905 4.01 -3.78 43.75
N PRO A 906 3.05 -2.91 43.35
CA PRO A 906 1.63 -3.28 43.31
C PRO A 906 1.24 -4.17 42.11
N HIS A 907 2.08 -4.28 41.08
CA HIS A 907 1.81 -4.92 39.79
C HIS A 907 3.03 -5.66 39.19
N SER A 908 4.10 -5.91 39.95
CA SER A 908 5.46 -6.09 39.39
C SER A 908 5.68 -7.39 38.66
N GLY A 909 4.91 -8.43 38.95
CA GLY A 909 5.24 -9.79 38.52
C GLY A 909 6.51 -10.36 39.18
N ILE A 910 7.48 -9.53 39.58
CA ILE A 910 8.75 -9.93 40.23
C ILE A 910 8.47 -10.52 41.62
N GLU A 911 8.78 -11.79 41.77
CA GLU A 911 8.51 -12.63 42.94
C GLU A 911 9.75 -12.95 43.76
N TYR A 912 10.93 -12.98 43.13
CA TYR A 912 12.20 -13.25 43.80
C TYR A 912 13.33 -12.46 43.16
N ILE A 913 14.41 -12.32 43.91
CA ILE A 913 15.64 -11.67 43.46
C ILE A 913 16.80 -12.67 43.54
N VAL A 914 17.57 -12.75 42.45
CA VAL A 914 18.88 -13.38 42.43
C VAL A 914 19.92 -12.30 42.71
N GLY A 915 20.59 -12.41 43.85
CA GLY A 915 21.61 -11.47 44.29
C GLY A 915 22.98 -11.87 43.78
N SER A 916 23.45 -11.20 42.74
CA SER A 916 24.76 -11.44 42.12
C SER A 916 25.61 -10.17 42.00
N VAL A 917 26.90 -10.36 41.69
CA VAL A 917 27.85 -9.26 41.47
C VAL A 917 28.57 -9.53 40.15
N HIS A 918 28.14 -8.85 39.09
CA HIS A 918 28.74 -8.97 37.75
C HIS A 918 29.80 -7.89 37.48
N HIS A 919 29.85 -6.84 38.32
CA HIS A 919 30.78 -5.73 38.14
C HIS A 919 31.52 -5.43 39.44
N VAL A 920 32.80 -5.08 39.30
CA VAL A 920 33.61 -4.57 40.41
C VAL A 920 34.30 -3.31 39.91
N ASN A 921 34.14 -2.21 40.65
CA ASN A 921 34.62 -0.88 40.25
C ASN A 921 34.06 -0.42 38.88
N ALA A 922 32.77 -0.68 38.64
CA ALA A 922 32.06 -0.41 37.38
C ALA A 922 32.67 -1.09 36.13
N ILE A 923 33.48 -2.15 36.32
CA ILE A 923 34.04 -2.96 35.23
C ILE A 923 33.41 -4.35 35.30
N PRO A 924 32.83 -4.88 34.19
CA PRO A 924 32.29 -6.23 34.16
C PRO A 924 33.36 -7.27 34.44
N ILE A 925 33.05 -8.30 35.23
CA ILE A 925 34.02 -9.34 35.61
C ILE A 925 33.77 -10.69 34.93
N ASP A 926 32.68 -10.82 34.19
CA ASP A 926 32.21 -12.08 33.61
C ASP A 926 31.99 -12.07 32.11
N PHE A 927 32.24 -10.93 31.47
CA PHE A 927 32.15 -10.75 30.01
C PHE A 927 33.25 -11.50 29.25
N ASP A 928 34.51 -11.11 29.44
CA ASP A 928 35.68 -11.74 28.83
C ASP A 928 36.90 -11.65 29.78
N GLU A 929 37.92 -12.45 29.50
CA GLU A 929 39.13 -12.53 30.33
C GLU A 929 39.89 -11.19 30.37
N ASP A 930 39.89 -10.42 29.28
CA ASP A 930 40.57 -9.13 29.19
C ASP A 930 39.93 -8.07 30.08
N THR A 931 38.60 -8.04 30.13
CA THR A 931 37.80 -7.14 30.97
C THR A 931 37.93 -7.52 32.44
N TYR A 932 37.92 -8.82 32.74
CA TYR A 932 38.25 -9.31 34.08
C TYR A 932 39.64 -8.85 34.54
N ARG A 933 40.66 -9.01 33.70
CA ARG A 933 42.03 -8.55 34.00
C ARG A 933 42.08 -7.04 34.24
N ARG A 934 41.33 -6.24 33.47
CA ARG A 934 41.20 -4.79 33.70
C ARG A 934 40.54 -4.47 35.04
N ALA A 935 39.52 -5.23 35.44
CA ALA A 935 38.87 -5.07 36.74
C ALA A 935 39.88 -5.31 37.88
N VAL A 936 40.65 -6.39 37.82
CA VAL A 936 41.71 -6.70 38.81
C VAL A 936 42.82 -5.62 38.80
N GLN A 937 43.26 -5.19 37.62
CA GLN A 937 44.28 -4.14 37.47
C GLN A 937 43.83 -2.79 38.03
N SER A 938 42.53 -2.49 38.02
CA SER A 938 42.00 -1.24 38.59
C SER A 938 42.28 -1.07 40.09
N PHE A 939 42.60 -2.16 40.79
CA PHE A 939 43.00 -2.18 42.21
C PHE A 939 44.51 -2.29 42.43
N SER A 940 45.32 -2.28 41.37
CA SER A 940 46.79 -2.35 41.42
C SER A 940 47.38 -0.93 41.46
N GLY A 941 47.56 -0.36 42.65
CA GLY A 941 48.25 0.93 42.82
C GLY A 941 49.73 0.88 42.44
N THR A 942 50.34 2.05 42.17
CA THR A 942 51.74 2.21 41.72
C THR A 942 52.81 2.02 42.81
N SER A 943 52.47 1.65 44.04
CA SER A 943 53.46 1.45 45.11
C SER A 943 53.02 0.46 46.18
N GLY A 944 53.82 -0.58 46.39
CA GLY A 944 53.87 -1.38 47.62
C GLY A 944 52.93 -2.58 47.69
N SER A 945 53.52 -3.74 47.97
CA SER A 945 52.93 -5.08 48.05
C SER A 945 51.70 -5.19 48.97
N ASN A 946 50.53 -5.35 48.36
CA ASN A 946 49.54 -6.43 48.55
C ASN A 946 48.80 -6.53 47.21
N SER A 947 48.69 -7.73 46.65
CA SER A 947 48.36 -7.97 45.24
C SER A 947 47.04 -7.27 44.85
N GLY A 948 46.97 -6.67 43.66
CA GLY A 948 45.71 -6.06 43.17
C GLY A 948 44.53 -7.03 43.17
N LEU A 949 44.82 -8.34 43.07
CA LEU A 949 43.86 -9.42 43.22
C LEU A 949 43.20 -9.46 44.60
N GLU A 950 43.96 -9.40 45.71
CA GLU A 950 43.39 -9.43 47.06
C GLU A 950 42.43 -8.24 47.29
N ARG A 951 42.81 -7.04 46.85
CA ARG A 951 41.94 -5.84 46.95
C ARG A 951 40.68 -5.95 46.09
N PHE A 952 40.81 -6.51 44.89
CA PHE A 952 39.67 -6.81 44.02
C PHE A 952 38.70 -7.81 44.68
N LEU A 953 39.21 -8.90 45.26
CA LEU A 953 38.40 -9.90 45.95
C LEU A 953 37.69 -9.31 47.18
N LEU A 954 38.39 -8.50 47.99
CA LEU A 954 37.77 -7.78 49.10
C LEU A 954 36.62 -6.89 48.63
N ALA A 955 36.85 -6.11 47.57
CA ALA A 955 35.84 -5.23 46.98
C ALA A 955 34.63 -6.01 46.44
N TYR A 956 34.85 -7.16 45.79
CA TYR A 956 33.80 -8.05 45.32
C TYR A 956 32.92 -8.57 46.47
N PHE A 957 33.52 -9.10 47.53
CA PHE A 957 32.73 -9.63 48.66
C PHE A 957 32.08 -8.52 49.50
N ASP A 958 32.66 -7.32 49.55
CA ASP A 958 32.00 -6.16 50.17
C ASP A 958 30.80 -5.68 49.34
N ALA A 959 30.92 -5.66 48.01
CA ALA A 959 29.80 -5.40 47.10
C ALA A 959 28.66 -6.41 47.29
N GLN A 960 29.00 -7.71 47.32
CA GLN A 960 28.03 -8.77 47.56
C GLN A 960 27.32 -8.63 48.91
N PHE A 961 28.06 -8.28 49.97
CA PHE A 961 27.47 -8.05 51.28
C PHE A 961 26.49 -6.87 51.28
N GLU A 962 26.81 -5.81 50.54
CA GLU A 962 25.95 -4.64 50.46
C GLU A 962 24.63 -4.95 49.72
N VAL A 963 24.68 -5.74 48.65
CA VAL A 963 23.47 -6.26 47.98
C VAL A 963 22.62 -7.08 48.96
N MET A 964 23.23 -8.01 49.70
CA MET A 964 22.54 -8.84 50.68
C MET A 964 21.89 -8.00 51.79
N ARG A 965 22.63 -7.02 52.33
CA ARG A 965 22.19 -6.15 53.42
C ARG A 965 20.99 -5.29 53.01
N ARG A 966 20.97 -4.83 51.76
CA ARG A 966 19.96 -3.90 51.26
C ARG A 966 18.69 -4.61 50.78
N PHE A 967 18.83 -5.70 50.03
CA PHE A 967 17.70 -6.33 49.34
C PHE A 967 17.29 -7.70 49.86
N LYS A 968 18.15 -8.34 50.65
CA LYS A 968 17.95 -9.71 51.15
C LYS A 968 17.43 -10.65 50.03
N PRO A 969 18.18 -10.82 48.94
CA PRO A 969 17.77 -11.63 47.80
C PRO A 969 17.46 -13.07 48.23
N GLU A 970 16.41 -13.66 47.67
CA GLU A 970 15.99 -15.03 47.98
C GLU A 970 17.04 -16.06 47.55
N VAL A 971 17.73 -15.77 46.44
CA VAL A 971 18.80 -16.62 45.91
C VAL A 971 20.07 -15.79 45.86
N ILE A 972 21.18 -16.30 46.39
CA ILE A 972 22.51 -15.74 46.19
C ILE A 972 23.06 -16.35 44.90
N GLY A 973 23.09 -15.56 43.83
CA GLY A 973 23.64 -15.98 42.53
C GLY A 973 25.15 -16.10 42.62
N HIS A 974 25.70 -17.19 42.05
CA HIS A 974 27.13 -17.47 41.82
C HIS A 974 28.06 -16.71 42.78
N ILE A 975 27.97 -17.04 44.08
CA ILE A 975 28.57 -16.29 45.19
C ILE A 975 30.07 -16.00 45.02
N ASP A 976 30.78 -16.78 44.23
CA ASP A 976 32.21 -16.71 43.96
C ASP A 976 32.55 -16.45 42.49
N LEU A 977 31.65 -15.86 41.69
CA LEU A 977 31.86 -15.52 40.27
C LEU A 977 33.17 -14.77 40.00
N CYS A 978 33.69 -14.00 40.97
CA CYS A 978 35.01 -13.36 40.89
C CYS A 978 36.18 -14.30 40.62
N ARG A 979 36.02 -15.62 40.75
CA ARG A 979 37.05 -16.60 40.38
C ARG A 979 36.83 -17.19 38.97
N LEU A 980 35.87 -16.70 38.17
CA LEU A 980 35.51 -17.20 36.83
C LEU A 980 36.73 -17.50 35.94
N TYR A 981 37.66 -16.55 35.83
CA TYR A 981 38.87 -16.66 35.01
C TYR A 981 40.09 -17.15 35.79
N THR A 982 39.90 -17.56 37.05
CA THR A 982 40.91 -18.13 37.96
C THR A 982 40.30 -19.27 38.79
N PRO A 983 39.81 -20.35 38.16
CA PRO A 983 39.04 -21.41 38.83
C PRO A 983 39.78 -22.10 39.99
N ASP A 984 41.11 -22.18 39.91
CA ASP A 984 41.96 -22.82 40.92
C ASP A 984 42.25 -21.94 42.15
N LEU A 985 41.62 -20.77 42.25
CA LEU A 985 41.84 -19.80 43.32
C LEU A 985 41.10 -20.19 44.60
N GLU A 986 41.84 -20.60 45.61
CA GLU A 986 41.35 -20.95 46.94
C GLU A 986 41.29 -19.71 47.84
N PHE A 987 40.10 -19.28 48.27
CA PHE A 987 39.98 -18.02 49.04
C PHE A 987 40.55 -18.13 50.46
N VAL A 988 40.68 -19.35 50.98
CA VAL A 988 41.28 -19.64 52.29
C VAL A 988 42.74 -19.17 52.40
N GLU A 989 43.44 -18.99 51.27
CA GLU A 989 44.82 -18.48 51.23
C GLU A 989 44.89 -16.99 51.58
N PHE A 990 43.77 -16.27 51.52
CA PHE A 990 43.66 -14.83 51.79
C PHE A 990 42.85 -14.59 53.07
N ALA A 991 43.53 -14.49 54.23
CA ALA A 991 42.87 -14.44 55.53
C ALA A 991 41.78 -13.35 55.65
N GLU A 992 42.00 -12.16 55.09
CA GLU A 992 40.99 -11.09 55.14
C GLU A 992 39.84 -11.32 54.15
N VAL A 993 40.10 -11.88 52.97
CA VAL A 993 39.06 -12.25 51.99
C VAL A 993 38.18 -13.36 52.57
N TRP A 994 38.79 -14.41 53.14
CA TRP A 994 38.07 -15.52 53.75
C TRP A 994 37.11 -15.04 54.85
N LYS A 995 37.51 -14.08 55.69
CA LYS A 995 36.61 -13.45 56.66
C LYS A 995 35.39 -12.79 56.01
N ARG A 996 35.51 -12.20 54.81
CA ARG A 996 34.36 -11.62 54.08
C ARG A 996 33.48 -12.72 53.50
N VAL A 997 34.06 -13.81 52.99
CA VAL A 997 33.29 -14.98 52.55
C VAL A 997 32.46 -15.54 53.72
N GLU A 998 33.09 -15.76 54.88
CA GLU A 998 32.40 -16.25 56.09
C GLU A 998 31.31 -15.29 56.57
N ARG A 999 31.59 -13.98 56.59
CA ARG A 999 30.59 -12.94 56.90
C ARG A 999 29.38 -13.05 55.98
N ASN A 1000 29.61 -13.11 54.66
CA ASN A 1000 28.53 -13.11 53.67
C ASN A 1000 27.69 -14.38 53.75
N VAL A 1001 28.34 -15.54 53.86
CA VAL A 1001 27.65 -16.84 54.02
C VAL A 1001 26.81 -16.84 55.29
N GLN A 1002 27.37 -16.45 56.44
CA GLN A 1002 26.62 -16.41 57.71
C GLN A 1002 25.46 -15.43 57.66
N TYR A 1003 25.63 -14.27 57.02
CA TYR A 1003 24.56 -13.29 56.86
C TYR A 1003 23.42 -13.83 56.00
N ALA A 1004 23.75 -14.43 54.85
CA ALA A 1004 22.77 -15.04 53.94
C ALA A 1004 22.02 -16.20 54.59
N VAL A 1005 22.70 -17.07 55.34
CA VAL A 1005 22.07 -18.10 56.16
C VAL A 1005 21.12 -17.49 57.19
N GLY A 1006 21.55 -16.41 57.86
CA GLY A 1006 20.80 -15.76 58.94
C GLY A 1006 19.43 -15.23 58.53
N TYR A 1007 19.26 -14.77 57.29
CA TYR A 1007 17.94 -14.37 56.76
C TYR A 1007 17.25 -15.44 55.92
N GLY A 1008 17.87 -16.61 55.73
CA GLY A 1008 17.28 -17.78 55.09
C GLY A 1008 17.38 -17.83 53.56
N ALA A 1009 18.40 -17.20 52.97
CA ALA A 1009 18.66 -17.25 51.54
C ALA A 1009 18.98 -18.67 51.04
N LEU A 1010 18.71 -18.93 49.76
CA LEU A 1010 19.22 -20.08 49.03
C LEU A 1010 20.53 -19.69 48.34
N PHE A 1011 21.52 -20.56 48.35
CA PHE A 1011 22.75 -20.41 47.59
C PHE A 1011 22.58 -21.12 46.25
N GLU A 1012 22.81 -20.39 45.16
CA GLU A 1012 22.75 -20.94 43.82
C GLU A 1012 23.88 -21.94 43.59
N VAL A 1013 23.53 -23.10 43.07
CA VAL A 1013 24.45 -24.08 42.50
C VAL A 1013 24.32 -24.03 41.00
N ASN A 1014 25.20 -23.28 40.35
CA ASN A 1014 25.04 -22.91 38.95
C ASN A 1014 25.87 -23.79 38.02
N ALA A 1015 25.20 -24.52 37.13
CA ALA A 1015 25.80 -25.45 36.17
C ALA A 1015 26.53 -24.76 35.02
N ALA A 1016 26.39 -23.44 34.85
CA ALA A 1016 27.08 -22.67 33.81
C ALA A 1016 28.60 -22.70 33.95
N ALA A 1017 29.13 -22.89 35.17
CA ALA A 1017 30.56 -23.05 35.42
C ALA A 1017 31.20 -24.11 34.50
N PHE A 1018 30.50 -25.22 34.28
CA PHE A 1018 30.95 -26.31 33.42
C PHE A 1018 31.09 -25.91 31.95
N ARG A 1019 30.27 -24.96 31.47
CA ARG A 1019 30.40 -24.38 30.12
C ARG A 1019 31.56 -23.39 30.04
N LYS A 1020 31.90 -22.77 31.18
CA LYS A 1020 33.03 -21.85 31.35
C LYS A 1020 34.34 -22.59 31.73
N LYS A 1021 34.43 -23.88 31.39
CA LYS A 1021 35.61 -24.78 31.54
C LYS A 1021 36.02 -25.10 32.99
N TRP A 1022 35.12 -24.96 33.95
CA TRP A 1022 35.39 -25.42 35.31
C TRP A 1022 35.10 -26.92 35.49
N ASP A 1023 35.78 -27.52 36.46
CA ASP A 1023 35.57 -28.91 36.87
C ASP A 1023 34.46 -29.06 37.94
N THR A 1024 34.03 -27.95 38.55
CA THR A 1024 32.93 -27.89 39.53
C THR A 1024 31.86 -26.88 39.12
N ALA A 1025 30.67 -26.96 39.74
CA ALA A 1025 29.66 -25.90 39.65
C ALA A 1025 30.11 -24.65 40.44
N TYR A 1026 29.42 -23.52 40.28
CA TYR A 1026 29.45 -22.45 41.29
C TYR A 1026 28.58 -22.86 42.48
N PRO A 1027 28.93 -22.56 43.74
CA PRO A 1027 30.27 -22.19 44.16
C PRO A 1027 31.26 -23.34 44.09
N GLY A 1028 32.53 -23.01 43.93
CA GLY A 1028 33.65 -23.93 44.09
C GLY A 1028 33.71 -24.53 45.51
N ARG A 1029 34.51 -25.59 45.64
CA ARG A 1029 34.43 -26.57 46.74
C ARG A 1029 34.63 -25.95 48.13
N ASP A 1030 35.62 -25.08 48.29
CA ASP A 1030 35.94 -24.40 49.55
C ASP A 1030 34.76 -23.60 50.11
N VAL A 1031 34.11 -22.83 49.24
CA VAL A 1031 32.94 -22.01 49.58
C VAL A 1031 31.71 -22.89 49.79
N ALA A 1032 31.53 -23.94 48.98
CA ALA A 1032 30.43 -24.88 49.15
C ALA A 1032 30.49 -25.61 50.50
N GLU A 1033 31.67 -26.09 50.93
CA GLU A 1033 31.89 -26.71 52.23
C GLU A 1033 31.64 -25.74 53.40
N LEU A 1034 32.01 -24.45 53.23
CA LEU A 1034 31.68 -23.38 54.18
C LEU A 1034 30.16 -23.14 54.29
N ILE A 1035 29.44 -23.15 53.17
CA ILE A 1035 27.98 -23.02 53.16
C ILE A 1035 27.34 -24.19 53.91
N ILE A 1036 27.79 -25.43 53.65
CA ILE A 1036 27.28 -26.63 54.32
C ILE A 1036 27.50 -26.57 55.83
N ARG A 1037 28.74 -26.31 56.29
CA ARG A 1037 29.05 -26.26 57.74
C ARG A 1037 28.31 -25.13 58.46
N SER A 1038 27.91 -24.09 57.72
CA SER A 1038 27.16 -22.95 58.25
C SER A 1038 25.64 -23.16 58.20
N GLY A 1039 25.15 -24.31 57.70
CA GLY A 1039 23.72 -24.61 57.61
C GLY A 1039 23.00 -23.95 56.42
N GLY A 1040 23.72 -23.64 55.36
CA GLY A 1040 23.15 -23.07 54.13
C GLY A 1040 22.35 -24.06 53.30
N ARG A 1041 21.51 -23.51 52.42
CA ARG A 1041 20.54 -24.24 51.60
C ARG A 1041 20.88 -24.03 50.13
N PHE A 1042 20.89 -25.09 49.33
CA PHE A 1042 21.25 -24.99 47.91
C PHE A 1042 20.02 -25.06 46.99
N ALA A 1043 20.02 -24.24 45.93
CA ALA A 1043 19.07 -24.29 44.82
C ALA A 1043 19.81 -24.42 43.48
N LEU A 1044 19.22 -25.08 42.50
CA LEU A 1044 19.85 -25.32 41.19
C LEU A 1044 19.55 -24.18 40.20
N SER A 1045 20.53 -23.87 39.36
CA SER A 1045 20.41 -22.96 38.22
C SER A 1045 21.39 -23.36 37.12
N ASP A 1046 21.14 -22.91 35.90
CA ASP A 1046 21.98 -23.19 34.73
C ASP A 1046 22.33 -21.94 33.91
N ASP A 1047 21.86 -20.75 34.29
CA ASP A 1047 22.07 -19.49 33.56
C ASP A 1047 21.76 -19.64 32.04
N SER A 1048 20.53 -20.04 31.74
CA SER A 1048 20.11 -20.40 30.37
C SER A 1048 19.74 -19.19 29.51
N HIS A 1049 20.52 -18.95 28.46
CA HIS A 1049 20.20 -17.95 27.43
C HIS A 1049 19.53 -18.55 26.17
N GLY A 1050 19.22 -19.85 26.20
CA GLY A 1050 18.51 -20.57 25.13
C GLY A 1050 18.07 -21.98 25.56
N PRO A 1051 17.13 -22.62 24.85
CA PRO A 1051 16.51 -23.89 25.27
C PRO A 1051 17.53 -25.03 25.46
N HIS A 1052 18.57 -25.10 24.62
CA HIS A 1052 19.62 -26.12 24.75
C HIS A 1052 20.41 -26.04 26.06
N ALA A 1053 20.37 -24.92 26.77
CA ALA A 1053 21.07 -24.71 28.05
C ALA A 1053 20.23 -25.12 29.27
N VAL A 1054 18.91 -25.26 29.11
CA VAL A 1054 18.00 -25.57 30.23
C VAL A 1054 18.26 -26.97 30.76
N GLY A 1055 18.64 -27.07 32.03
CA GLY A 1055 19.07 -28.30 32.71
C GLY A 1055 20.38 -28.88 32.16
N LEU A 1056 21.14 -28.14 31.36
CA LEU A 1056 22.40 -28.63 30.79
C LEU A 1056 23.47 -28.75 31.89
N ASN A 1057 24.20 -29.87 31.90
CA ASN A 1057 25.19 -30.26 32.92
C ASN A 1057 24.61 -30.50 34.32
N TYR A 1058 23.29 -30.65 34.47
CA TYR A 1058 22.70 -31.01 35.77
C TYR A 1058 23.16 -32.40 36.24
N ASP A 1059 23.51 -33.32 35.34
CA ASP A 1059 24.19 -34.59 35.67
C ASP A 1059 25.52 -34.36 36.41
N ARG A 1060 26.32 -33.39 35.94
CA ARG A 1060 27.59 -33.03 36.59
C ARG A 1060 27.34 -32.33 37.93
N THR A 1061 26.34 -31.46 38.00
CA THR A 1061 25.94 -30.82 39.27
C THR A 1061 25.47 -31.85 40.29
N TYR A 1062 24.72 -32.88 39.87
CA TYR A 1062 24.31 -34.00 40.73
C TYR A 1062 25.51 -34.68 41.37
N HIS A 1063 26.52 -35.06 40.57
CA HIS A 1063 27.73 -35.70 41.09
C HIS A 1063 28.55 -34.78 41.99
N TYR A 1064 28.63 -33.49 41.66
CA TYR A 1064 29.31 -32.49 42.49
C TYR A 1064 28.66 -32.40 43.87
N LEU A 1065 27.34 -32.22 43.94
CA LEU A 1065 26.60 -32.14 45.20
C LEU A 1065 26.67 -33.43 46.02
N LYS A 1066 26.65 -34.60 45.35
CA LYS A 1066 26.90 -35.90 45.99
C LYS A 1066 28.28 -35.98 46.63
N SER A 1067 29.32 -35.50 45.94
CA SER A 1067 30.69 -35.52 46.45
C SER A 1067 30.88 -34.64 47.70
N LEU A 1068 30.03 -33.63 47.87
CA LEU A 1068 29.98 -32.73 49.02
C LEU A 1068 29.08 -33.22 50.16
N ASN A 1069 28.44 -34.40 50.03
CA ASN A 1069 27.46 -34.93 50.97
C ASN A 1069 26.27 -33.97 51.24
N VAL A 1070 25.79 -33.26 50.22
CA VAL A 1070 24.62 -32.39 50.36
C VAL A 1070 23.37 -33.22 50.66
N ALA A 1071 22.79 -33.00 51.85
CA ALA A 1071 21.66 -33.78 52.35
C ALA A 1071 20.32 -33.39 51.70
N GLU A 1072 20.16 -32.13 51.28
CA GLU A 1072 18.90 -31.57 50.82
C GLU A 1072 19.11 -30.49 49.75
N LEU A 1073 18.18 -30.41 48.80
CA LEU A 1073 18.04 -29.30 47.86
C LEU A 1073 16.77 -28.52 48.17
N TRP A 1074 16.75 -27.26 47.74
CA TRP A 1074 15.67 -26.32 47.99
C TRP A 1074 15.27 -25.62 46.69
N PHE A 1075 14.00 -25.23 46.60
CA PHE A 1075 13.48 -24.41 45.51
C PHE A 1075 12.50 -23.39 46.06
N LEU A 1076 12.19 -22.35 45.29
CA LEU A 1076 11.20 -21.33 45.66
C LEU A 1076 9.81 -21.74 45.13
N GLU A 1077 8.76 -21.37 45.86
CA GLU A 1077 7.38 -21.42 45.35
C GLU A 1077 6.57 -20.21 45.84
N PRO A 1078 5.44 -19.87 45.19
CA PRO A 1078 4.58 -18.78 45.62
C PRO A 1078 4.05 -18.98 47.04
N SER A 1079 3.89 -17.89 47.79
CA SER A 1079 3.35 -17.90 49.16
C SER A 1079 2.39 -16.74 49.40
N GLU A 1080 1.33 -16.98 50.17
CA GLU A 1080 0.42 -15.91 50.60
C GLU A 1080 1.06 -15.00 51.67
N GLU A 1081 1.99 -15.55 52.46
CA GLU A 1081 2.72 -14.81 53.48
C GLU A 1081 4.02 -14.24 52.89
N PRO A 1082 4.34 -12.97 53.15
CA PRO A 1082 5.60 -12.40 52.72
C PRO A 1082 6.76 -12.99 53.53
N ASN A 1083 7.89 -13.24 52.85
CA ASN A 1083 9.14 -13.67 53.49
C ASN A 1083 9.84 -12.52 54.25
N ALA A 1084 11.04 -12.79 54.79
CA ALA A 1084 11.84 -11.82 55.53
C ALA A 1084 12.27 -10.57 54.72
N SER A 1085 12.05 -10.60 53.40
CA SER A 1085 12.35 -9.54 52.43
C SER A 1085 11.08 -8.88 51.87
N GLY A 1086 9.90 -9.26 52.37
CA GLY A 1086 8.61 -8.68 51.98
C GLY A 1086 8.01 -9.26 50.69
N ARG A 1087 8.61 -10.31 50.10
CA ARG A 1087 8.16 -10.94 48.84
C ARG A 1087 7.33 -12.20 49.09
N LYS A 1088 6.35 -12.45 48.23
CA LYS A 1088 5.35 -13.53 48.34
C LYS A 1088 5.85 -14.88 47.80
N VAL A 1089 7.02 -15.30 48.27
CA VAL A 1089 7.63 -16.60 47.93
C VAL A 1089 8.22 -17.24 49.17
N ARG A 1090 8.25 -18.57 49.22
CA ARG A 1090 8.89 -19.33 50.29
C ARG A 1090 9.84 -20.39 49.75
N ALA A 1091 10.87 -20.70 50.51
CA ALA A 1091 11.77 -21.81 50.22
C ALA A 1091 11.17 -23.14 50.68
N VAL A 1092 11.18 -24.14 49.80
CA VAL A 1092 10.68 -25.48 50.05
C VAL A 1092 11.78 -26.49 49.89
N LYS A 1093 11.83 -27.42 50.84
CA LYS A 1093 12.79 -28.52 50.87
C LYS A 1093 12.35 -29.65 49.94
N LEU A 1094 13.30 -30.15 49.15
CA LEU A 1094 13.17 -31.37 48.36
C LEU A 1094 13.84 -32.52 49.11
N GLU A 1095 13.03 -33.35 49.78
CA GLU A 1095 13.49 -34.54 50.50
C GLU A 1095 13.94 -35.64 49.51
N ASN A 1096 14.99 -36.39 49.88
CA ASN A 1096 15.57 -37.44 49.05
C ASN A 1096 15.90 -36.98 47.62
N TRP A 1097 16.35 -35.72 47.47
CA TRP A 1097 16.60 -35.10 46.16
C TRP A 1097 17.43 -35.97 45.22
N SER A 1098 18.36 -36.77 45.75
CA SER A 1098 19.23 -37.61 44.94
C SER A 1098 18.59 -38.86 44.34
N GLU A 1099 17.39 -39.21 44.80
CA GLU A 1099 16.57 -40.32 44.32
C GLU A 1099 15.35 -39.80 43.53
N ASP A 1100 15.25 -38.48 43.33
CA ASP A 1100 14.15 -37.86 42.60
C ASP A 1100 14.11 -38.35 41.14
N PRO A 1101 12.94 -38.76 40.61
CA PRO A 1101 12.77 -39.20 39.23
C PRO A 1101 13.27 -38.21 38.17
N PHE A 1102 13.36 -36.91 38.50
CA PHE A 1102 13.94 -35.87 37.65
C PHE A 1102 15.35 -36.23 37.15
N TRP A 1103 16.17 -36.88 37.98
CA TRP A 1103 17.56 -37.20 37.63
C TRP A 1103 17.70 -38.42 36.72
N ALA A 1104 16.72 -39.34 36.73
CA ALA A 1104 16.80 -40.60 36.00
C ALA A 1104 17.11 -40.43 34.49
N PRO A 1105 16.43 -39.56 33.73
CA PRO A 1105 16.78 -39.34 32.32
C PRO A 1105 18.15 -38.67 32.13
N LEU A 1106 18.52 -37.73 33.00
CA LEU A 1106 19.79 -36.99 32.92
C LEU A 1106 21.01 -37.88 33.21
N LEU A 1107 20.85 -38.85 34.11
CA LEU A 1107 21.89 -39.82 34.47
C LEU A 1107 21.94 -41.03 33.52
N ALA A 1108 20.86 -41.29 32.76
CA ALA A 1108 20.81 -42.35 31.77
C ALA A 1108 21.49 -41.97 30.44
N GLU A 1109 21.66 -40.67 30.15
CA GLU A 1109 22.33 -40.17 28.93
C GLU A 1109 23.84 -40.48 28.85
N LYS A 1110 24.42 -41.18 29.84
CA LYS A 1110 25.78 -41.73 29.81
C LYS A 1110 25.83 -43.18 30.29
N THR A 1111 25.28 -44.07 29.47
CA THR A 1111 25.81 -45.43 29.30
C THR A 1111 26.10 -45.69 27.84
#